data_AF-A0A5E4K6J5-F1
#
_entry.id   AF-A0A5E4K6J5-F1
#
_cell.length_a   1.000
_cell.length_b   1.000
_cell.length_c   1.000
_cell.angle_alpha   90.00
_cell.angle_beta   90.00
_cell.angle_gamma   90.00
#
_symmetry.space_group_name_H-M   'P 1'
#
loop_
_entity.id
_entity.type
_entity.pdbx_description
1 polymer ?
#
loop_
_entity_poly.entity_id
_entity_poly.type
_entity_poly.pdbx_seq_one_letter_code
_entity_poly.pdbx_strand_id
1 'polypeptide(L)'
;MKKGGGQRGLVLRLILIILVLAFTYLFFFTDIFPTGYWIKSGSSPSVFNCSDCQDCNFAIANASAGDIIQLNVSINATSSCINITLKPNIIFDCMNYPINGSSSPIGIFLSSSNNGQIRNCNLTGFSYGIYLSNSLNNTLTNIHTDYNDQGIYLLKSNKSVLTGITSNNNNNGTIIAWSYYNNLTGIISNNNLQNGIYFGTDSDSNNLTNAIANNNSKAGCYIFHSLYLNIVNLTSKDNAYGIEFEYDSNNNTLRDSYLQNNSLGIYMSTGYNGSILNNLIYNNFLNNSNYNFNKFPNYLNTVKTFRTNIIGGIWTGGNYWAAPNGTGYSQVCSDVNSDGLCDSLFNFWGGTTTDYLPLTKNASTCVETWGCSGWGICNISGMQTRTCTDSCGTNASMPNLNQSCTPDTTSANLIYNWCYQEFANVSTSCGGLNTGTYTYSGIWTDTAPTDIISNAYDGNWTTGASILSGGTTGHLKINYTKPANVTSPSLWQTKNGLGTYNLTIPSSCWSYSSTKISFDVEAYAIYPPYHSNWSCYNGTSWVSINEPFDSYPGIYEEAMIWNITVPSTSSTVASSSNGGGGTVPTTTSPSVNNTGSGIGSGVSGTEGIGTTVSNNIVAVSPTQPGIINVNDAQIYLTKITLNVLESVQSASISVTKVNVLDDANLKIGLPSGQFYQSFRINTSGVDHSNIANATIQFKVNKLWLTYQNGTINGVNLYRRTDTSSQWSSLTTTFEKEDNEFYYFNSLTPGFSTFAIFFRTCQGIECTLGNLSSIYPFMIIAIVILIMIVIFIIVRKIIISRKK
;
A
#
# COMPACT_ATOMS: atom_id res chain seq x y z
N MET A 1 -15.75 -75.36 -22.99
CA MET A 1 -16.34 -74.00 -22.92
C MET A 1 -15.68 -73.29 -21.74
N LYS A 2 -14.54 -72.57 -21.83
CA LYS A 2 -14.24 -71.32 -22.55
C LYS A 2 -15.26 -70.18 -22.29
N LYS A 3 -14.73 -69.05 -21.78
CA LYS A 3 -15.31 -67.70 -21.52
C LYS A 3 -15.98 -67.45 -20.16
N GLY A 4 -15.15 -67.12 -19.17
CA GLY A 4 -15.56 -66.45 -17.91
C GLY A 4 -14.50 -65.53 -17.25
N GLY A 5 -13.29 -65.44 -17.81
CA GLY A 5 -12.16 -64.73 -17.18
C GLY A 5 -12.00 -63.24 -17.53
N GLY A 6 -12.77 -62.69 -18.48
CA GLY A 6 -12.49 -61.38 -19.08
C GLY A 6 -12.69 -60.18 -18.16
N GLN A 7 -13.74 -60.16 -17.33
CA GLN A 7 -14.11 -58.96 -16.56
C GLN A 7 -13.36 -58.80 -15.24
N ARG A 8 -12.93 -59.88 -14.57
CA ARG A 8 -12.17 -59.78 -13.32
C ARG A 8 -10.77 -59.17 -13.53
N GLY A 9 -10.12 -59.50 -14.64
CA GLY A 9 -8.84 -58.89 -15.02
C GLY A 9 -8.96 -57.41 -15.41
N LEU A 10 -10.08 -57.00 -16.01
CA LEU A 10 -10.30 -55.62 -16.43
C LEU A 10 -10.47 -54.68 -15.23
N VAL A 11 -11.27 -55.07 -14.23
CA VAL A 11 -11.49 -54.27 -13.01
C VAL A 11 -10.21 -54.14 -12.19
N LEU A 12 -9.42 -55.21 -12.06
CA LEU A 12 -8.16 -55.17 -11.33
C LEU A 12 -7.12 -54.26 -12.03
N ARG A 13 -7.09 -54.29 -13.37
CA ARG A 13 -6.25 -53.37 -14.17
C ARG A 13 -6.72 -51.92 -14.09
N LEU A 14 -8.03 -51.66 -14.07
CA LEU A 14 -8.56 -50.30 -13.92
C LEU A 14 -8.19 -49.71 -12.55
N ILE A 15 -8.31 -50.50 -11.47
CA ILE A 15 -7.89 -50.09 -10.12
C ILE A 15 -6.38 -49.83 -10.07
N LEU A 16 -5.57 -50.69 -10.71
CA LEU A 16 -4.11 -50.48 -10.78
C LEU A 16 -3.75 -49.22 -11.58
N ILE A 17 -4.44 -48.94 -12.69
CA ILE A 17 -4.23 -47.74 -13.51
C ILE A 17 -4.66 -46.48 -12.74
N ILE A 18 -5.77 -46.51 -12.01
CA ILE A 18 -6.22 -45.37 -11.18
C ILE A 18 -5.26 -45.12 -10.01
N LEU A 19 -4.74 -46.18 -9.37
CA LEU A 19 -3.71 -46.05 -8.33
C LEU A 19 -2.40 -45.52 -8.90
N VAL A 20 -1.94 -46.01 -10.06
CA VAL A 20 -0.73 -45.50 -10.72
C VAL A 20 -0.90 -44.05 -11.17
N LEU A 21 -2.06 -43.67 -11.72
CA LEU A 21 -2.34 -42.27 -12.09
C LEU A 21 -2.45 -41.36 -10.87
N ALA A 22 -3.02 -41.81 -9.76
CA ALA A 22 -3.01 -41.06 -8.51
C ALA A 22 -1.59 -40.91 -7.94
N PHE A 23 -0.74 -41.94 -8.06
CA PHE A 23 0.64 -41.91 -7.60
C PHE A 23 1.56 -41.05 -8.49
N THR A 24 1.34 -41.03 -9.81
CA THR A 24 2.07 -40.13 -10.72
C THR A 24 1.58 -38.70 -10.60
N TYR A 25 0.29 -38.45 -10.40
CA TYR A 25 -0.24 -37.10 -10.14
C TYR A 25 0.28 -36.51 -8.81
N LEU A 26 0.59 -37.37 -7.82
CA LEU A 26 1.28 -36.97 -6.59
C LEU A 26 2.79 -36.69 -6.80
N PHE A 27 3.40 -37.27 -7.84
CA PHE A 27 4.83 -37.11 -8.18
C PHE A 27 5.13 -35.91 -9.08
N PHE A 28 4.18 -35.46 -9.91
CA PHE A 28 4.37 -34.35 -10.85
C PHE A 28 4.18 -32.95 -10.25
N PHE A 29 4.07 -32.82 -8.92
CA PHE A 29 3.97 -31.53 -8.22
C PHE A 29 5.12 -31.24 -7.25
N THR A 30 6.24 -31.99 -7.35
CA THR A 30 7.43 -31.79 -6.48
C THR A 30 8.65 -31.18 -7.18
N ASP A 31 8.53 -30.72 -8.44
CA ASP A 31 9.64 -30.17 -9.24
C ASP A 31 10.01 -28.71 -8.91
N ILE A 32 10.12 -28.35 -7.62
CA ILE A 32 10.76 -27.10 -7.16
C ILE A 32 11.72 -27.35 -5.98
N PHE A 33 12.53 -28.42 -6.03
CA PHE A 33 13.76 -28.52 -5.23
C PHE A 33 14.86 -29.24 -6.03
N PRO A 34 16.12 -28.74 -6.00
CA PRO A 34 17.23 -29.42 -6.65
C PRO A 34 17.50 -30.75 -5.94
N THR A 35 17.44 -31.85 -6.69
CA THR A 35 17.49 -33.21 -6.15
C THR A 35 18.90 -33.63 -5.75
N GLY A 36 19.02 -34.22 -4.55
CA GLY A 36 20.35 -34.60 -4.06
C GLY A 36 20.45 -35.20 -2.67
N TYR A 37 19.46 -35.93 -2.15
CA TYR A 37 19.72 -36.91 -1.07
C TYR A 37 18.60 -37.95 -0.94
N TRP A 38 18.98 -39.19 -0.62
CA TRP A 38 18.03 -40.27 -0.31
C TRP A 38 17.52 -40.09 1.12
N ILE A 39 16.23 -39.73 1.29
CA ILE A 39 15.61 -39.71 2.62
C ILE A 39 15.35 -41.15 3.06
N LYS A 40 16.03 -41.57 4.13
CA LYS A 40 15.75 -42.83 4.83
C LYS A 40 14.40 -42.69 5.53
N SER A 41 13.45 -43.57 5.25
CA SER A 41 12.09 -43.48 5.77
C SER A 41 12.01 -43.73 7.28
N GLY A 42 11.41 -42.80 8.02
CA GLY A 42 10.58 -43.15 9.19
C GLY A 42 11.21 -43.12 10.59
N SER A 43 12.32 -42.42 10.83
CA SER A 43 12.75 -42.08 12.20
C SER A 43 12.38 -40.64 12.55
N SER A 44 11.69 -40.44 13.68
CA SER A 44 11.56 -39.10 14.29
C SER A 44 12.96 -38.53 14.61
N PRO A 45 13.13 -37.19 14.60
CA PRO A 45 14.35 -36.54 15.07
C PRO A 45 14.84 -37.09 16.42
N SER A 46 16.08 -37.55 16.46
CA SER A 46 16.74 -37.92 17.71
C SER A 46 17.16 -36.64 18.44
N VAL A 47 17.06 -36.64 19.76
CA VAL A 47 17.51 -35.53 20.62
C VAL A 47 18.74 -35.98 21.39
N PHE A 48 19.87 -35.35 21.11
CA PHE A 48 21.13 -35.55 21.81
C PHE A 48 21.32 -34.39 22.79
N ASN A 49 21.37 -34.69 24.09
CA ASN A 49 21.85 -33.72 25.08
C ASN A 49 23.37 -33.74 25.10
N CYS A 50 24.01 -32.58 25.25
CA CYS A 50 25.44 -32.50 25.50
C CYS A 50 25.79 -31.50 26.60
N SER A 51 26.87 -31.77 27.34
CA SER A 51 27.29 -30.98 28.52
C SER A 51 28.59 -30.19 28.39
N ASP A 52 29.39 -30.42 27.35
CA ASP A 52 30.62 -29.68 27.06
C ASP A 52 30.93 -29.65 25.57
N CYS A 53 31.95 -28.89 25.15
CA CYS A 53 32.33 -28.76 23.74
C CYS A 53 32.68 -30.11 23.08
N GLN A 54 33.36 -31.02 23.79
CA GLN A 54 33.77 -32.32 23.25
C GLN A 54 32.54 -33.23 23.07
N ASP A 55 31.68 -33.28 24.08
CA ASP A 55 30.43 -34.04 24.06
C ASP A 55 29.47 -33.54 22.96
N CYS A 56 29.32 -32.22 22.82
CA CYS A 56 28.52 -31.64 21.74
C CYS A 56 29.08 -31.96 20.35
N ASN A 57 30.40 -31.87 20.15
CA ASN A 57 31.02 -32.24 18.88
C ASN A 57 30.88 -33.74 18.60
N PHE A 58 30.93 -34.60 19.62
CA PHE A 58 30.66 -36.03 19.47
C PHE A 58 29.21 -36.31 19.10
N ALA A 59 28.25 -35.63 19.72
CA ALA A 59 26.83 -35.69 19.36
C ALA A 59 26.61 -35.26 17.89
N ILE A 60 27.14 -34.11 17.50
CA ILE A 60 27.08 -33.59 16.12
C ILE A 60 27.70 -34.59 15.12
N ALA A 61 28.85 -35.19 15.45
CA ALA A 61 29.53 -36.17 14.61
C ALA A 61 28.67 -37.44 14.36
N ASN A 62 27.89 -37.87 15.35
CA ASN A 62 27.00 -39.04 15.24
C ASN A 62 25.58 -38.72 14.74
N ALA A 63 25.15 -37.46 14.82
CA ALA A 63 23.82 -37.03 14.40
C ALA A 63 23.57 -37.19 12.88
N SER A 64 22.33 -37.54 12.56
CA SER A 64 21.78 -37.64 11.20
C SER A 64 21.01 -36.37 10.81
N ALA A 65 20.75 -36.20 9.51
CA ALA A 65 19.93 -35.08 9.02
C ALA A 65 18.53 -35.08 9.68
N GLY A 66 18.16 -33.95 10.28
CA GLY A 66 16.91 -33.76 11.04
C GLY A 66 17.06 -33.88 12.55
N ASP A 67 18.16 -34.42 13.07
CA ASP A 67 18.39 -34.58 14.51
C ASP A 67 18.67 -33.24 15.22
N ILE A 68 18.37 -33.22 16.52
CA ILE A 68 18.54 -32.08 17.42
C ILE A 68 19.69 -32.39 18.38
N ILE A 69 20.69 -31.52 18.45
CA ILE A 69 21.69 -31.48 19.51
C ILE A 69 21.36 -30.28 20.40
N GLN A 70 21.28 -30.48 21.70
CA GLN A 70 20.91 -29.43 22.64
C GLN A 70 21.78 -29.41 23.90
N LEU A 71 22.03 -28.21 24.43
CA LEU A 71 22.73 -28.05 25.70
C LEU A 71 21.83 -28.39 26.89
N ASN A 72 22.42 -29.00 27.91
CA ASN A 72 21.78 -29.22 29.22
C ASN A 72 22.45 -28.47 30.38
N VAL A 73 23.55 -27.76 30.12
CA VAL A 73 24.33 -26.96 31.08
C VAL A 73 25.09 -25.85 30.35
N SER A 74 25.47 -24.80 31.08
CA SER A 74 26.37 -23.76 30.60
C SER A 74 27.77 -24.31 30.32
N ILE A 75 28.40 -23.87 29.22
CA ILE A 75 29.75 -24.30 28.84
C ILE A 75 30.74 -23.15 29.06
N ASN A 76 31.91 -23.44 29.64
CA ASN A 76 33.05 -22.53 29.68
C ASN A 76 34.16 -23.10 28.77
N ALA A 77 34.43 -22.43 27.65
CA ALA A 77 35.28 -22.92 26.56
C ALA A 77 36.65 -22.22 26.52
N THR A 78 37.73 -23.00 26.65
CA THR A 78 39.12 -22.53 26.55
C THR A 78 39.71 -22.59 25.13
N SER A 79 38.95 -23.13 24.17
CA SER A 79 39.27 -23.25 22.75
C SER A 79 38.00 -23.13 21.92
N SER A 80 38.07 -23.20 20.57
CA SER A 80 36.84 -23.20 19.76
C SER A 80 35.92 -24.33 20.22
N CYS A 81 34.63 -24.02 20.40
CA CYS A 81 33.73 -24.93 21.13
C CYS A 81 32.93 -25.84 20.21
N ILE A 82 31.94 -25.31 19.49
CA ILE A 82 30.98 -26.10 18.72
C ILE A 82 31.36 -26.07 17.24
N ASN A 83 31.47 -27.23 16.60
CA ASN A 83 31.87 -27.37 15.20
C ASN A 83 30.88 -28.24 14.41
N ILE A 84 30.09 -27.59 13.56
CA ILE A 84 29.09 -28.20 12.67
C ILE A 84 29.63 -28.14 11.24
N THR A 85 30.58 -29.02 10.93
CA THR A 85 31.21 -29.14 9.60
C THR A 85 30.64 -30.33 8.82
N LEU A 86 30.26 -30.12 7.55
CA LEU A 86 29.70 -31.13 6.65
C LEU A 86 28.46 -31.86 7.21
N LYS A 87 27.61 -31.13 7.94
CA LYS A 87 26.46 -31.64 8.70
C LYS A 87 25.18 -30.89 8.34
N PRO A 88 24.56 -31.20 7.18
CA PRO A 88 23.36 -30.52 6.73
C PRO A 88 22.10 -30.98 7.51
N ASN A 89 21.13 -30.09 7.63
CA ASN A 89 19.85 -30.30 8.32
C ASN A 89 19.97 -30.63 9.83
N ILE A 90 21.05 -30.20 10.49
CA ILE A 90 21.20 -30.32 11.95
C ILE A 90 20.55 -29.13 12.66
N ILE A 91 19.86 -29.39 13.77
CA ILE A 91 19.39 -28.36 14.71
C ILE A 91 20.32 -28.34 15.91
N PHE A 92 20.92 -27.19 16.21
CA PHE A 92 21.68 -26.93 17.44
C PHE A 92 20.92 -25.94 18.32
N ASP A 93 20.47 -26.40 19.49
CA ASP A 93 19.66 -25.62 20.43
C ASP A 93 20.41 -25.43 21.75
N CYS A 94 20.88 -24.22 22.02
CA CYS A 94 21.56 -23.96 23.29
C CYS A 94 20.61 -23.94 24.48
N MET A 95 19.29 -24.00 24.30
CA MET A 95 18.29 -24.02 25.37
C MET A 95 18.41 -22.83 26.36
N ASN A 96 19.00 -21.72 25.91
CA ASN A 96 19.41 -20.54 26.67
C ASN A 96 20.54 -20.77 27.70
N TYR A 97 21.20 -21.93 27.71
CA TYR A 97 22.47 -22.10 28.42
C TYR A 97 23.59 -21.32 27.71
N PRO A 98 24.34 -20.46 28.42
CA PRO A 98 25.43 -19.70 27.83
C PRO A 98 26.64 -20.57 27.51
N ILE A 99 27.32 -20.23 26.42
CA ILE A 99 28.66 -20.70 26.07
C ILE A 99 29.61 -19.51 26.28
N ASN A 100 30.47 -19.57 27.29
CA ASN A 100 31.40 -18.48 27.61
C ASN A 100 32.81 -18.85 27.15
N GLY A 101 33.44 -18.01 26.33
CA GLY A 101 34.82 -18.12 25.90
C GLY A 101 35.79 -17.33 26.79
N SER A 102 37.07 -17.69 26.75
CA SER A 102 38.16 -16.98 27.43
C SER A 102 39.13 -16.34 26.42
N SER A 103 38.61 -15.50 25.51
CA SER A 103 39.30 -15.05 24.29
C SER A 103 39.62 -16.20 23.33
N SER A 104 38.67 -17.11 23.19
CA SER A 104 38.75 -18.31 22.32
C SER A 104 38.39 -17.99 20.85
N PRO A 105 38.97 -18.65 19.84
CA PRO A 105 38.74 -18.27 18.44
C PRO A 105 37.28 -18.29 17.96
N ILE A 106 36.49 -19.35 18.21
CA ILE A 106 35.10 -19.43 17.71
C ILE A 106 34.15 -20.13 18.71
N GLY A 107 33.00 -19.51 19.00
CA GLY A 107 31.93 -20.11 19.81
C GLY A 107 31.22 -21.25 19.07
N ILE A 108 30.47 -20.92 18.02
CA ILE A 108 29.86 -21.89 17.09
C ILE A 108 30.37 -21.67 15.67
N PHE A 109 30.96 -22.70 15.08
CA PHE A 109 31.42 -22.72 13.69
C PHE A 109 30.57 -23.64 12.82
N LEU A 110 30.02 -23.13 11.72
CA LEU A 110 29.37 -23.90 10.66
C LEU A 110 30.22 -23.84 9.39
N SER A 111 30.54 -25.00 8.81
CA SER A 111 31.34 -25.08 7.57
C SER A 111 30.77 -26.10 6.60
N SER A 112 30.41 -25.66 5.39
CA SER A 112 29.77 -26.51 4.36
C SER A 112 28.55 -27.29 4.89
N SER A 113 27.79 -26.67 5.80
CA SER A 113 26.63 -27.26 6.48
C SER A 113 25.39 -26.46 6.10
N ASN A 114 24.46 -27.10 5.37
CA ASN A 114 23.32 -26.43 4.75
C ASN A 114 21.99 -26.80 5.41
N ASN A 115 21.01 -25.91 5.34
CA ASN A 115 19.64 -26.11 5.85
C ASN A 115 19.56 -26.43 7.37
N GLY A 116 20.60 -26.09 8.14
CA GLY A 116 20.64 -26.28 9.59
C GLY A 116 19.95 -25.14 10.35
N GLN A 117 19.77 -25.33 11.66
CA GLN A 117 19.25 -24.32 12.57
C GLN A 117 20.19 -24.13 13.75
N ILE A 118 20.40 -22.89 14.17
CA ILE A 118 21.02 -22.54 15.45
C ILE A 118 20.00 -21.69 16.22
N ARG A 119 19.73 -22.04 17.48
CA ARG A 119 18.73 -21.29 18.26
C ARG A 119 18.99 -21.23 19.76
N ASN A 120 18.40 -20.20 20.38
CA ASN A 120 18.41 -19.96 21.83
C ASN A 120 19.81 -19.89 22.44
N CYS A 121 20.79 -19.36 21.71
CA CYS A 121 22.20 -19.36 22.14
C CYS A 121 22.62 -18.01 22.69
N ASN A 122 23.44 -18.04 23.75
CA ASN A 122 24.11 -16.88 24.32
C ASN A 122 25.62 -17.16 24.33
N LEU A 123 26.41 -16.36 23.60
CA LEU A 123 27.85 -16.55 23.41
C LEU A 123 28.62 -15.27 23.72
N THR A 124 29.61 -15.37 24.60
CA THR A 124 30.44 -14.23 25.01
C THR A 124 31.92 -14.62 25.02
N GLY A 125 32.85 -13.68 24.84
CA GLY A 125 34.29 -13.93 25.03
C GLY A 125 34.99 -14.72 23.91
N PHE A 126 34.48 -14.69 22.68
CA PHE A 126 35.11 -15.31 21.50
C PHE A 126 35.65 -14.28 20.50
N SER A 127 36.56 -14.69 19.60
CA SER A 127 36.90 -13.89 18.42
C SER A 127 35.74 -13.87 17.40
N TYR A 128 35.01 -14.98 17.27
CA TYR A 128 33.74 -15.04 16.57
C TYR A 128 32.70 -15.72 17.46
N GLY A 129 31.61 -15.04 17.81
CA GLY A 129 30.49 -15.65 18.53
C GLY A 129 29.89 -16.80 17.71
N ILE A 130 29.37 -16.47 16.52
CA ILE A 130 28.99 -17.45 15.50
C ILE A 130 29.67 -17.13 14.17
N TYR A 131 30.25 -18.15 13.52
CA TYR A 131 30.83 -18.04 12.18
C TYR A 131 30.26 -19.10 11.24
N LEU A 132 29.58 -18.65 10.17
CA LEU A 132 29.11 -19.47 9.06
C LEU A 132 30.07 -19.32 7.87
N SER A 133 30.58 -20.42 7.35
CA SER A 133 31.44 -20.47 6.17
C SER A 133 30.88 -21.43 5.11
N ASN A 134 30.68 -20.95 3.89
CA ASN A 134 30.18 -21.75 2.76
C ASN A 134 28.89 -22.54 3.07
N SER A 135 28.01 -21.99 3.92
CA SER A 135 26.93 -22.71 4.59
C SER A 135 25.57 -22.08 4.25
N LEU A 136 24.80 -22.74 3.38
CA LEU A 136 23.62 -22.18 2.70
C LEU A 136 22.29 -22.50 3.41
N ASN A 137 21.29 -21.64 3.24
CA ASN A 137 19.91 -21.84 3.71
C ASN A 137 19.77 -22.06 5.24
N ASN A 138 20.68 -21.55 6.06
CA ASN A 138 20.65 -21.80 7.51
C ASN A 138 19.70 -20.84 8.23
N THR A 139 19.15 -21.25 9.37
CA THR A 139 18.25 -20.42 10.19
C THR A 139 18.87 -20.16 11.57
N LEU A 140 19.11 -18.89 11.89
CA LEU A 140 19.63 -18.44 13.19
C LEU A 140 18.53 -17.67 13.91
N THR A 141 18.11 -18.13 15.09
CA THR A 141 16.95 -17.56 15.82
C THR A 141 17.21 -17.39 17.31
N ASN A 142 16.84 -16.24 17.87
CA ASN A 142 17.03 -15.94 19.31
C ASN A 142 18.50 -16.17 19.74
N ILE A 143 19.41 -15.38 19.17
CA ILE A 143 20.85 -15.48 19.39
C ILE A 143 21.37 -14.21 20.06
N HIS A 144 22.15 -14.38 21.11
CA HIS A 144 22.89 -13.32 21.80
C HIS A 144 24.39 -13.59 21.62
N THR A 145 25.12 -12.62 21.09
CA THR A 145 26.56 -12.68 20.78
C THR A 145 27.21 -11.38 21.24
N ASP A 146 27.10 -11.11 22.54
CA ASP A 146 27.64 -9.90 23.15
C ASP A 146 29.10 -10.12 23.62
N TYR A 147 29.93 -9.06 23.63
CA TYR A 147 31.31 -9.11 24.14
C TYR A 147 32.24 -10.14 23.44
N ASN A 148 32.18 -10.20 22.12
CA ASN A 148 33.08 -10.94 21.22
C ASN A 148 33.89 -9.94 20.37
N ASP A 149 34.91 -10.38 19.61
CA ASP A 149 35.49 -9.50 18.58
C ASP A 149 34.48 -9.32 17.42
N GLN A 150 34.01 -10.41 16.82
CA GLN A 150 32.89 -10.39 15.87
C GLN A 150 31.69 -11.14 16.47
N GLY A 151 30.53 -10.51 16.56
CA GLY A 151 29.32 -11.16 17.12
C GLY A 151 28.85 -12.32 16.25
N ILE A 152 28.42 -12.02 15.02
CA ILE A 152 28.10 -13.00 13.99
C ILE A 152 28.83 -12.66 12.69
N TYR A 153 29.40 -13.68 12.02
CA TYR A 153 29.99 -13.56 10.70
C TYR A 153 29.43 -14.60 9.72
N LEU A 154 28.90 -14.15 8.58
CA LEU A 154 28.52 -14.98 7.43
C LEU A 154 29.52 -14.75 6.29
N LEU A 155 30.26 -15.80 5.91
CA LEU A 155 31.13 -15.84 4.74
C LEU A 155 30.61 -16.85 3.72
N LYS A 156 30.40 -16.44 2.47
CA LYS A 156 29.94 -17.31 1.37
C LYS A 156 28.69 -18.13 1.73
N SER A 157 27.83 -17.56 2.55
CA SER A 157 26.71 -18.24 3.21
C SER A 157 25.41 -17.54 2.80
N ASN A 158 24.76 -18.10 1.78
CA ASN A 158 23.63 -17.47 1.08
C ASN A 158 22.29 -17.97 1.62
N LYS A 159 21.22 -17.20 1.35
CA LYS A 159 19.82 -17.59 1.60
C LYS A 159 19.49 -17.97 3.05
N SER A 160 20.32 -17.53 4.01
CA SER A 160 20.13 -17.77 5.43
C SER A 160 19.16 -16.75 6.03
N VAL A 161 18.47 -17.15 7.09
CA VAL A 161 17.49 -16.33 7.81
C VAL A 161 18.01 -16.08 9.22
N LEU A 162 18.19 -14.82 9.59
CA LEU A 162 18.63 -14.37 10.91
C LEU A 162 17.48 -13.57 11.55
N THR A 163 16.94 -14.05 12.67
CA THR A 163 15.77 -13.44 13.32
C THR A 163 15.95 -13.34 14.84
N GLY A 164 15.80 -12.14 15.39
CA GLY A 164 16.00 -11.90 16.82
C GLY A 164 17.45 -12.14 17.22
N ILE A 165 18.35 -11.34 16.65
CA ILE A 165 19.79 -11.39 16.89
C ILE A 165 20.19 -10.18 17.74
N THR A 166 20.92 -10.42 18.81
CA THR A 166 21.52 -9.41 19.66
C THR A 166 23.05 -9.57 19.57
N SER A 167 23.77 -8.55 19.11
CA SER A 167 25.22 -8.55 18.97
C SER A 167 25.80 -7.19 19.37
N ASN A 168 25.81 -6.93 20.68
CA ASN A 168 26.29 -5.67 21.28
C ASN A 168 27.71 -5.78 21.85
N ASN A 169 28.36 -4.63 22.03
CA ASN A 169 29.66 -4.52 22.71
C ASN A 169 30.77 -5.37 22.06
N ASN A 170 30.67 -5.64 20.76
CA ASN A 170 31.69 -6.34 19.97
C ASN A 170 32.62 -5.33 19.28
N ASN A 171 33.61 -5.81 18.51
CA ASN A 171 34.31 -4.96 17.54
C ASN A 171 33.40 -4.66 16.34
N ASN A 172 32.77 -5.68 15.75
CA ASN A 172 31.57 -5.50 14.91
C ASN A 172 30.46 -6.45 15.35
N GLY A 173 29.20 -5.99 15.28
CA GLY A 173 28.04 -6.79 15.69
C GLY A 173 27.74 -7.95 14.74
N THR A 174 27.19 -7.63 13.56
CA THR A 174 26.81 -8.63 12.54
C THR A 174 27.47 -8.32 11.20
N ILE A 175 28.28 -9.25 10.67
CA ILE A 175 28.98 -9.13 9.38
C ILE A 175 28.43 -10.14 8.37
N ILE A 176 28.20 -9.68 7.14
CA ILE A 176 27.89 -10.47 5.95
C ILE A 176 28.93 -10.14 4.89
N ALA A 177 29.61 -11.15 4.33
CA ALA A 177 30.62 -10.98 3.29
C ALA A 177 30.54 -12.10 2.23
N TRP A 178 30.66 -11.75 0.95
CA TRP A 178 30.50 -12.65 -0.21
C TRP A 178 29.21 -13.50 -0.14
N SER A 179 28.15 -12.95 0.45
CA SER A 179 26.98 -13.71 0.90
C SER A 179 25.70 -13.04 0.44
N TYR A 180 24.84 -13.79 -0.26
CA TYR A 180 23.73 -13.25 -1.04
C TYR A 180 22.35 -13.73 -0.56
N TYR A 181 21.31 -12.93 -0.82
CA TYR A 181 19.90 -13.31 -0.61
C TYR A 181 19.53 -13.72 0.82
N ASN A 182 20.30 -13.30 1.83
CA ASN A 182 19.96 -13.51 3.23
C ASN A 182 18.84 -12.56 3.68
N ASN A 183 18.09 -12.97 4.71
CA ASN A 183 17.05 -12.16 5.32
C ASN A 183 17.34 -11.95 6.81
N LEU A 184 17.49 -10.69 7.22
CA LEU A 184 17.83 -10.26 8.56
C LEU A 184 16.65 -9.48 9.13
N THR A 185 16.07 -9.94 10.23
CA THR A 185 14.88 -9.34 10.84
C THR A 185 15.04 -9.21 12.35
N GLY A 186 14.86 -8.01 12.90
CA GLY A 186 15.00 -7.81 14.35
C GLY A 186 16.44 -8.00 14.82
N ILE A 187 17.38 -7.30 14.19
CA ILE A 187 18.79 -7.29 14.55
C ILE A 187 19.06 -6.12 15.50
N ILE A 188 19.76 -6.37 16.61
CA ILE A 188 20.12 -5.39 17.63
C ILE A 188 21.64 -5.42 17.78
N SER A 189 22.34 -4.39 17.27
CA SER A 189 23.80 -4.31 17.25
C SER A 189 24.28 -2.95 17.75
N ASN A 190 24.31 -2.76 19.07
CA ASN A 190 24.68 -1.49 19.71
C ASN A 190 26.06 -1.53 20.36
N ASN A 191 26.63 -0.35 20.62
CA ASN A 191 27.86 -0.16 21.39
C ASN A 191 29.10 -0.88 20.82
N ASN A 192 29.13 -1.17 19.51
CA ASN A 192 30.27 -1.87 18.91
C ASN A 192 31.43 -0.91 18.63
N LEU A 193 32.67 -1.38 18.80
CA LEU A 193 33.90 -0.57 18.65
C LEU A 193 34.17 -0.14 17.20
N GLN A 194 33.45 -0.68 16.23
CA GLN A 194 33.40 -0.21 14.85
C GLN A 194 31.94 -0.11 14.37
N ASN A 195 31.41 -1.18 13.76
CA ASN A 195 30.13 -1.15 13.07
C ASN A 195 29.08 -2.03 13.75
N GLY A 196 27.82 -1.59 13.76
CA GLY A 196 26.70 -2.41 14.22
C GLY A 196 26.40 -3.56 13.26
N ILE A 197 26.09 -3.21 12.01
CA ILE A 197 25.80 -4.14 10.92
C ILE A 197 26.71 -3.81 9.74
N TYR A 198 27.36 -4.82 9.16
CA TYR A 198 28.32 -4.65 8.07
C TYR A 198 28.02 -5.61 6.90
N PHE A 199 27.66 -5.04 5.75
CA PHE A 199 27.66 -5.72 4.46
C PHE A 199 29.00 -5.45 3.77
N GLY A 200 29.92 -6.40 3.86
CA GLY A 200 31.21 -6.38 3.18
C GLY A 200 31.13 -6.92 1.75
N THR A 201 32.25 -6.85 1.04
CA THR A 201 32.41 -7.14 -0.39
C THR A 201 31.52 -8.25 -0.94
N ASP A 202 30.85 -7.96 -2.06
CA ASP A 202 30.01 -8.87 -2.84
C ASP A 202 28.88 -9.50 -2.01
N SER A 203 28.21 -8.72 -1.16
CA SER A 203 27.06 -9.16 -0.35
C SER A 203 25.74 -8.63 -0.90
N ASP A 204 25.45 -8.98 -2.16
CA ASP A 204 24.32 -8.39 -2.87
C ASP A 204 22.97 -9.00 -2.47
N SER A 205 21.90 -8.23 -2.71
CA SER A 205 20.50 -8.70 -2.65
C SER A 205 20.06 -9.24 -1.28
N ASN A 206 20.71 -8.81 -0.20
CA ASN A 206 20.29 -9.12 1.17
C ASN A 206 19.19 -8.15 1.65
N ASN A 207 18.29 -8.66 2.51
CA ASN A 207 17.23 -7.87 3.13
C ASN A 207 17.55 -7.63 4.60
N LEU A 208 17.40 -6.38 5.07
CA LEU A 208 17.50 -5.99 6.48
C LEU A 208 16.22 -5.27 6.90
N THR A 209 15.50 -5.82 7.87
CA THR A 209 14.26 -5.22 8.37
C THR A 209 14.23 -5.10 9.90
N ASN A 210 13.65 -4.01 10.40
CA ASN A 210 13.44 -3.76 11.83
C ASN A 210 14.76 -3.87 12.64
N ALA A 211 15.80 -3.18 12.19
CA ALA A 211 17.14 -3.25 12.79
C ALA A 211 17.40 -2.06 13.72
N ILE A 212 18.20 -2.27 14.76
CA ILE A 212 18.62 -1.24 15.73
C ILE A 212 20.15 -1.30 15.85
N ALA A 213 20.83 -0.21 15.50
CA ALA A 213 22.29 -0.12 15.54
C ALA A 213 22.73 1.26 16.05
N ASN A 214 22.78 1.42 17.38
CA ASN A 214 23.08 2.69 18.05
C ASN A 214 24.42 2.66 18.78
N ASN A 215 25.02 3.85 18.99
CA ASN A 215 26.25 4.04 19.77
C ASN A 215 27.47 3.22 19.27
N ASN A 216 27.52 2.87 17.99
CA ASN A 216 28.68 2.23 17.37
C ASN A 216 29.70 3.31 16.97
N SER A 217 30.99 3.06 17.17
CA SER A 217 32.02 4.11 17.03
C SER A 217 32.18 4.63 15.59
N LYS A 218 31.85 3.80 14.59
CA LYS A 218 31.82 4.13 13.17
C LYS A 218 30.37 4.21 12.68
N ALA A 219 29.90 3.20 11.95
CA ALA A 219 28.58 3.21 11.35
C ALA A 219 27.58 2.32 12.09
N GLY A 220 26.31 2.75 12.18
CA GLY A 220 25.22 1.85 12.56
C GLY A 220 25.04 0.74 11.51
N CYS A 221 25.00 1.12 10.23
CA CYS A 221 25.06 0.19 9.10
C CYS A 221 26.14 0.62 8.10
N TYR A 222 27.05 -0.29 7.78
CA TYR A 222 28.16 -0.10 6.85
C TYR A 222 27.96 -0.99 5.62
N ILE A 223 28.11 -0.43 4.41
CA ILE A 223 27.92 -1.11 3.13
C ILE A 223 29.15 -0.86 2.26
N PHE A 224 29.90 -1.91 1.96
CA PHE A 224 31.13 -1.88 1.19
C PHE A 224 31.02 -2.82 -0.01
N HIS A 225 31.18 -2.28 -1.22
CA HIS A 225 31.11 -3.03 -2.48
C HIS A 225 29.97 -4.05 -2.51
N SER A 226 28.75 -3.58 -2.23
CA SER A 226 27.54 -4.41 -2.14
C SER A 226 26.33 -3.69 -2.74
N LEU A 227 25.53 -4.45 -3.50
CA LEU A 227 24.48 -3.96 -4.38
C LEU A 227 23.11 -4.53 -4.02
N TYR A 228 22.04 -3.84 -4.42
CA TYR A 228 20.65 -4.33 -4.33
C TYR A 228 20.20 -4.71 -2.91
N LEU A 229 20.83 -4.16 -1.87
CA LEU A 229 20.37 -4.30 -0.49
C LEU A 229 19.03 -3.60 -0.32
N ASN A 230 18.14 -4.21 0.46
CA ASN A 230 16.84 -3.64 0.81
C ASN A 230 16.77 -3.44 2.33
N ILE A 231 16.98 -2.21 2.78
CA ILE A 231 17.05 -1.81 4.19
C ILE A 231 15.78 -1.04 4.55
N VAL A 232 14.99 -1.60 5.47
CA VAL A 232 13.67 -1.08 5.85
C VAL A 232 13.55 -1.00 7.37
N ASN A 233 13.14 0.16 7.89
CA ASN A 233 13.00 0.38 9.33
C ASN A 233 14.29 0.06 10.11
N LEU A 234 15.40 0.67 9.68
CA LEU A 234 16.64 0.77 10.46
C LEU A 234 16.51 1.93 11.44
N THR A 235 16.80 1.70 12.72
CA THR A 235 17.08 2.74 13.71
C THR A 235 18.59 2.80 13.92
N SER A 236 19.20 3.92 13.58
CA SER A 236 20.65 4.15 13.71
C SER A 236 20.89 5.50 14.37
N LYS A 237 21.32 5.46 15.63
CA LYS A 237 21.47 6.65 16.48
C LYS A 237 22.82 6.76 17.16
N ASP A 238 23.28 7.99 17.33
CA ASP A 238 24.46 8.31 18.16
C ASP A 238 25.74 7.58 17.69
N ASN A 239 25.85 7.26 16.38
CA ASN A 239 27.06 6.71 15.75
C ASN A 239 27.87 7.84 15.08
N ALA A 240 29.09 7.57 14.59
CA ALA A 240 29.75 8.53 13.70
C ALA A 240 28.96 8.68 12.39
N TYR A 241 28.53 7.56 11.78
CA TYR A 241 27.72 7.53 10.57
C TYR A 241 26.41 6.75 10.80
N GLY A 242 25.26 7.35 10.46
CA GLY A 242 23.98 6.65 10.55
C GLY A 242 23.94 5.45 9.60
N ILE A 243 24.31 5.69 8.34
CA ILE A 243 24.59 4.67 7.34
C ILE A 243 25.75 5.13 6.44
N GLU A 244 26.62 4.20 6.07
CA GLU A 244 27.81 4.43 5.24
C GLU A 244 27.78 3.55 3.97
N PHE A 245 27.96 4.19 2.81
CA PHE A 245 28.11 3.54 1.51
C PHE A 245 29.52 3.80 0.97
N GLU A 246 30.30 2.74 0.77
CA GLU A 246 31.67 2.80 0.29
C GLU A 246 31.90 1.88 -0.92
N TYR A 247 32.90 2.22 -1.76
CA TYR A 247 33.38 1.43 -2.89
C TYR A 247 32.27 0.87 -3.78
N ASP A 248 31.66 1.71 -4.60
CA ASP A 248 30.69 1.32 -5.64
C ASP A 248 29.44 0.59 -5.10
N SER A 249 29.05 0.86 -3.86
CA SER A 249 27.78 0.36 -3.28
C SER A 249 26.56 1.10 -3.87
N ASN A 250 26.11 0.68 -5.05
CA ASN A 250 24.97 1.24 -5.79
C ASN A 250 23.72 0.34 -5.80
N ASN A 251 22.59 0.89 -6.27
CA ASN A 251 21.30 0.20 -6.42
C ASN A 251 20.69 -0.33 -5.11
N ASN A 252 21.14 0.17 -3.96
CA ASN A 252 20.59 -0.17 -2.65
C ASN A 252 19.37 0.70 -2.32
N THR A 253 18.43 0.15 -1.54
CA THR A 253 17.24 0.88 -1.05
C THR A 253 17.32 1.08 0.47
N LEU A 254 17.10 2.32 0.92
CA LEU A 254 16.90 2.66 2.32
C LEU A 254 15.56 3.38 2.50
N ARG A 255 14.67 2.80 3.30
CA ARG A 255 13.36 3.42 3.58
C ARG A 255 12.82 3.17 4.97
N ASP A 256 11.80 3.94 5.34
CA ASP A 256 11.05 3.82 6.59
C ASP A 256 11.96 3.89 7.84
N SER A 257 13.15 4.50 7.73
CA SER A 257 14.24 4.39 8.72
C SER A 257 14.50 5.69 9.48
N TYR A 258 15.06 5.57 10.68
CA TYR A 258 15.38 6.66 11.60
C TYR A 258 16.90 6.79 11.78
N LEU A 259 17.47 7.85 11.19
CA LEU A 259 18.90 8.19 11.32
C LEU A 259 18.99 9.47 12.17
N GLN A 260 19.44 9.39 13.43
CA GLN A 260 19.38 10.55 14.35
C GLN A 260 20.66 10.72 15.17
N ASN A 261 21.04 11.96 15.48
CA ASN A 261 22.21 12.31 16.30
C ASN A 261 23.56 11.74 15.82
N ASN A 262 23.66 11.26 14.58
CA ASN A 262 24.94 10.80 14.04
C ASN A 262 25.77 12.02 13.57
N SER A 263 27.10 11.91 13.57
CA SER A 263 27.98 12.99 13.06
C SER A 263 27.70 13.27 11.57
N LEU A 264 27.47 12.21 10.78
CA LEU A 264 26.79 12.28 9.49
C LEU A 264 25.60 11.31 9.49
N GLY A 265 24.42 11.76 9.07
CA GLY A 265 23.27 10.86 8.93
C GLY A 265 23.50 9.80 7.85
N ILE A 266 23.93 10.26 6.68
CA ILE A 266 24.36 9.44 5.54
C ILE A 266 25.77 9.88 5.18
N TYR A 267 26.67 8.93 4.97
CA TYR A 267 27.99 9.15 4.37
C TYR A 267 28.13 8.27 3.11
N MET A 268 28.53 8.89 2.01
CA MET A 268 28.83 8.21 0.74
C MET A 268 30.23 8.60 0.28
N SER A 269 31.16 7.64 0.23
CA SER A 269 32.49 7.93 -0.32
C SER A 269 32.46 8.04 -1.84
N THR A 270 33.55 8.54 -2.43
CA THR A 270 33.74 8.48 -3.88
C THR A 270 34.10 7.07 -4.30
N GLY A 271 33.29 6.48 -5.19
CA GLY A 271 33.60 5.23 -5.87
C GLY A 271 34.88 5.30 -6.72
N TYR A 272 35.26 4.17 -7.34
CA TYR A 272 36.35 4.19 -8.31
C TYR A 272 35.98 5.11 -9.49
N ASN A 273 36.99 5.76 -10.10
CA ASN A 273 36.81 6.84 -11.08
C ASN A 273 35.81 6.47 -12.20
N GLY A 274 34.59 7.00 -12.11
CA GLY A 274 33.53 6.88 -13.13
C GLY A 274 32.25 6.16 -12.68
N SER A 275 32.23 5.52 -11.50
CA SER A 275 31.06 4.77 -11.02
C SER A 275 29.88 5.67 -10.61
N ILE A 276 28.69 5.37 -11.14
CA ILE A 276 27.43 6.08 -10.83
C ILE A 276 26.74 5.41 -9.64
N LEU A 277 26.62 6.10 -8.50
CA LEU A 277 25.89 5.59 -7.33
C LEU A 277 24.38 5.89 -7.40
N ASN A 278 23.60 4.91 -7.84
CA ASN A 278 22.14 4.99 -7.94
C ASN A 278 21.42 4.36 -6.72
N ASN A 279 21.53 4.91 -5.51
CA ASN A 279 20.77 4.40 -4.36
C ASN A 279 19.39 5.09 -4.25
N LEU A 280 18.38 4.36 -3.77
CA LEU A 280 17.01 4.84 -3.56
C LEU A 280 16.75 5.04 -2.06
N ILE A 281 16.62 6.29 -1.65
CA ILE A 281 16.53 6.70 -0.24
C ILE A 281 15.26 7.54 -0.05
N TYR A 282 14.21 6.99 0.53
CA TYR A 282 12.93 7.72 0.71
C TYR A 282 12.18 7.29 1.96
N ASN A 283 11.27 8.14 2.43
CA ASN A 283 10.49 7.95 3.65
C ASN A 283 11.34 7.70 4.90
N ASN A 284 12.48 8.37 5.03
CA ASN A 284 13.34 8.28 6.22
C ASN A 284 13.22 9.55 7.08
N PHE A 285 13.37 9.39 8.39
CA PHE A 285 13.50 10.49 9.34
C PHE A 285 14.98 10.72 9.63
N LEU A 286 15.54 11.79 9.06
CA LEU A 286 16.93 12.17 9.22
C LEU A 286 17.02 13.38 10.14
N ASN A 287 17.67 13.23 11.30
CA ASN A 287 17.88 14.32 12.25
C ASN A 287 19.33 14.33 12.74
N ASN A 288 20.24 14.83 11.90
CA ASN A 288 21.70 14.76 12.12
C ASN A 288 22.33 16.12 11.83
N SER A 289 23.52 16.36 12.36
CA SER A 289 24.20 17.65 12.22
C SER A 289 24.63 17.96 10.78
N ASN A 290 24.91 16.93 9.98
CA ASN A 290 25.35 17.06 8.60
C ASN A 290 25.08 15.77 7.79
N TYR A 291 25.22 15.85 6.47
CA TYR A 291 25.02 14.76 5.50
C TYR A 291 26.09 14.85 4.41
N ASN A 292 26.62 13.71 3.96
CA ASN A 292 27.59 13.67 2.87
C ASN A 292 27.10 12.72 1.78
N PHE A 293 26.54 13.32 0.73
CA PHE A 293 26.36 12.67 -0.56
C PHE A 293 27.63 12.91 -1.38
N ASN A 294 27.96 12.00 -2.29
CA ASN A 294 29.00 12.27 -3.28
C ASN A 294 28.40 13.03 -4.50
N LYS A 295 29.24 13.29 -5.51
CA LYS A 295 28.85 14.02 -6.73
C LYS A 295 28.01 13.19 -7.72
N PHE A 296 27.62 11.95 -7.37
CA PHE A 296 26.86 11.07 -8.26
C PHE A 296 25.36 11.02 -7.86
N PRO A 297 24.45 10.88 -8.84
CA PRO A 297 23.01 11.06 -8.63
C PRO A 297 22.36 9.92 -7.85
N ASN A 298 21.94 10.20 -6.62
CA ASN A 298 21.12 9.28 -5.83
C ASN A 298 19.64 9.73 -5.86
N TYR A 299 18.71 8.78 -5.79
CA TYR A 299 17.27 9.05 -5.80
C TYR A 299 16.78 9.27 -4.37
N LEU A 300 16.55 10.53 -3.98
CA LEU A 300 16.12 10.88 -2.62
C LEU A 300 14.59 10.91 -2.44
N ASN A 301 13.83 10.45 -3.43
CA ASN A 301 12.39 10.30 -3.34
C ASN A 301 11.88 9.19 -4.28
N THR A 302 10.64 8.77 -4.04
CA THR A 302 9.84 7.97 -4.96
C THR A 302 8.70 8.83 -5.54
N VAL A 303 7.76 8.21 -6.27
CA VAL A 303 6.54 8.87 -6.76
C VAL A 303 5.62 9.18 -5.57
N LYS A 304 4.97 10.34 -5.57
CA LYS A 304 3.98 10.72 -4.54
C LYS A 304 2.89 9.64 -4.41
N THR A 305 2.90 8.92 -3.30
CA THR A 305 2.11 7.71 -3.06
C THR A 305 1.20 7.92 -1.84
N PHE A 306 -0.08 7.56 -1.95
CA PHE A 306 -1.03 7.61 -0.83
C PHE A 306 -0.73 6.47 0.16
N ARG A 307 0.11 6.77 1.13
CA ARG A 307 0.61 5.86 2.16
C ARG A 307 1.09 6.69 3.35
N THR A 308 0.79 6.24 4.57
CA THR A 308 1.29 6.86 5.80
C THR A 308 2.82 6.90 5.79
N ASN A 309 3.37 8.12 5.86
CA ASN A 309 4.80 8.38 5.81
C ASN A 309 5.44 8.30 7.21
N ILE A 310 6.77 8.39 7.29
CA ILE A 310 7.56 8.23 8.53
C ILE A 310 7.30 9.31 9.59
N ILE A 311 6.64 10.41 9.22
CA ILE A 311 6.26 11.49 10.13
C ILE A 311 4.77 11.49 10.52
N GLY A 312 3.99 10.54 9.99
CA GLY A 312 2.54 10.37 10.23
C GLY A 312 1.62 11.06 9.21
N GLY A 313 2.18 11.72 8.19
CA GLY A 313 1.41 12.32 7.09
C GLY A 313 0.88 11.29 6.10
N ILE A 314 -0.13 11.65 5.31
CA ILE A 314 -0.87 10.72 4.42
C ILE A 314 -0.20 10.45 3.07
N TRP A 315 0.74 11.30 2.65
CA TRP A 315 1.49 11.16 1.40
C TRP A 315 2.95 10.78 1.68
N THR A 316 3.44 9.75 1.00
CA THR A 316 4.86 9.39 0.98
C THR A 316 5.47 9.85 -0.34
N GLY A 317 6.65 10.47 -0.30
CA GLY A 317 7.40 10.90 -1.48
C GLY A 317 8.90 10.83 -1.23
N GLY A 318 9.43 11.86 -0.57
CA GLY A 318 10.84 12.00 -0.18
C GLY A 318 11.12 11.65 1.27
N ASN A 319 12.09 12.32 1.87
CA ASN A 319 12.53 12.13 3.26
C ASN A 319 12.23 13.36 4.13
N TYR A 320 12.28 13.17 5.45
CA TYR A 320 12.20 14.26 6.43
C TYR A 320 13.61 14.67 6.87
N TRP A 321 14.06 15.83 6.42
CA TRP A 321 15.38 16.42 6.67
C TRP A 321 15.35 17.41 7.84
N ALA A 322 15.46 16.88 9.05
CA ALA A 322 15.60 17.66 10.28
C ALA A 322 17.08 17.93 10.64
N ALA A 323 17.27 18.91 11.52
CA ALA A 323 18.50 19.19 12.22
C ALA A 323 18.23 19.28 13.73
N PRO A 324 19.17 18.87 14.62
CA PRO A 324 18.93 18.81 16.06
C PRO A 324 18.60 20.16 16.73
N ASN A 325 18.99 21.27 16.08
CA ASN A 325 18.69 22.65 16.51
C ASN A 325 17.32 23.17 16.05
N GLY A 326 16.53 22.36 15.33
CA GLY A 326 15.21 22.75 14.81
C GLY A 326 15.22 23.45 13.45
N THR A 327 16.38 23.66 12.81
CA THR A 327 16.50 24.43 11.55
C THR A 327 16.72 23.57 10.31
N GLY A 328 16.37 22.28 10.35
CA GLY A 328 16.47 21.40 9.19
C GLY A 328 15.48 21.79 8.09
N TYR A 329 15.79 21.46 6.84
CA TYR A 329 14.99 21.85 5.68
C TYR A 329 13.50 21.49 5.86
N SER A 330 13.19 20.25 6.23
CA SER A 330 11.83 19.74 6.47
C SER A 330 11.15 20.27 7.75
N GLN A 331 11.86 21.05 8.56
CA GLN A 331 11.30 21.74 9.73
C GLN A 331 10.91 23.19 9.42
N VAL A 332 11.43 23.77 8.32
CA VAL A 332 11.24 25.19 7.97
C VAL A 332 10.74 25.45 6.54
N CYS A 333 10.70 24.43 5.68
CA CYS A 333 10.14 24.55 4.34
C CYS A 333 8.64 24.89 4.39
N SER A 334 8.13 25.53 3.34
CA SER A 334 6.70 25.77 3.19
C SER A 334 5.97 24.53 2.69
N ASP A 335 4.79 24.31 3.25
CA ASP A 335 3.72 23.42 2.78
C ASP A 335 2.44 24.26 2.74
N VAL A 336 2.16 24.85 1.57
CA VAL A 336 1.05 25.78 1.35
C VAL A 336 -0.25 25.02 1.10
N ASN A 337 -0.16 23.86 0.42
CA ASN A 337 -1.31 23.01 0.10
C ASN A 337 -1.71 22.07 1.27
N SER A 338 -0.90 22.00 2.33
CA SER A 338 -1.09 21.20 3.54
C SER A 338 -1.15 19.67 3.30
N ASP A 339 -0.42 19.16 2.31
CA ASP A 339 -0.36 17.73 1.99
C ASP A 339 0.72 16.96 2.77
N GLY A 340 1.57 17.66 3.53
CA GLY A 340 2.66 17.08 4.32
C GLY A 340 3.97 16.90 3.56
N LEU A 341 4.09 17.51 2.38
CA LEU A 341 5.32 17.60 1.58
C LEU A 341 5.72 19.09 1.43
N CYS A 342 7.01 19.36 1.33
CA CYS A 342 7.50 20.70 1.00
C CYS A 342 7.14 21.04 -0.46
N ASP A 343 6.59 22.23 -0.71
CA ASP A 343 6.34 22.72 -2.09
C ASP A 343 7.63 22.96 -2.89
N SER A 344 8.77 23.01 -2.19
CA SER A 344 10.10 23.19 -2.77
C SER A 344 10.95 21.93 -2.62
N LEU A 345 11.71 21.63 -3.67
CA LEU A 345 12.70 20.55 -3.68
C LEU A 345 13.94 20.88 -2.85
N PHE A 346 14.64 19.84 -2.37
CA PHE A 346 15.88 19.97 -1.61
C PHE A 346 17.07 19.44 -2.41
N ASN A 347 17.97 20.35 -2.80
CA ASN A 347 19.10 20.09 -3.69
C ASN A 347 20.42 19.90 -2.93
N PHE A 348 21.19 18.89 -3.35
CA PHE A 348 22.59 18.68 -2.99
C PHE A 348 23.49 18.88 -4.23
N TRP A 349 24.73 19.36 -4.03
CA TRP A 349 25.75 19.53 -5.08
C TRP A 349 25.30 20.29 -6.35
N GLY A 350 24.46 21.32 -6.20
CA GLY A 350 23.94 22.08 -7.33
C GLY A 350 22.86 21.35 -8.14
N GLY A 351 22.18 20.37 -7.54
CA GLY A 351 21.05 19.65 -8.13
C GLY A 351 21.40 18.34 -8.81
N THR A 352 22.60 17.77 -8.57
CA THR A 352 22.93 16.41 -9.06
C THR A 352 22.26 15.31 -8.25
N THR A 353 21.99 15.56 -6.97
CA THR A 353 21.20 14.69 -6.09
C THR A 353 20.14 15.56 -5.43
N THR A 354 18.86 15.19 -5.58
CA THR A 354 17.73 16.04 -5.23
C THR A 354 16.61 15.19 -4.61
N ASP A 355 16.03 15.69 -3.52
CA ASP A 355 14.76 15.22 -3.01
C ASP A 355 13.66 16.13 -3.57
N TYR A 356 12.85 15.61 -4.49
CA TYR A 356 11.77 16.36 -5.15
C TYR A 356 10.48 16.43 -4.33
N LEU A 357 10.33 15.62 -3.28
CA LEU A 357 9.11 15.56 -2.45
C LEU A 357 9.46 15.49 -0.95
N PRO A 358 10.28 16.41 -0.40
CA PRO A 358 10.72 16.30 0.99
C PRO A 358 9.50 16.33 1.92
N LEU A 359 9.46 15.47 2.93
CA LEU A 359 8.35 15.43 3.89
C LEU A 359 8.42 16.65 4.81
N THR A 360 7.29 17.10 5.35
CA THR A 360 7.26 18.20 6.34
C THR A 360 6.12 18.09 7.35
N LYS A 361 6.33 18.68 8.53
CA LYS A 361 5.29 18.95 9.53
C LYS A 361 4.95 20.44 9.64
N ASN A 362 5.69 21.29 8.93
CA ASN A 362 5.49 22.72 8.91
C ASN A 362 4.36 23.06 7.93
N ALA A 363 3.14 22.63 8.27
CA ALA A 363 1.95 23.12 7.60
C ALA A 363 1.88 24.63 7.84
N SER A 364 2.32 25.38 6.83
CA SER A 364 2.15 26.84 6.81
C SER A 364 0.66 27.08 6.98
N THR A 365 0.26 27.83 8.02
CA THR A 365 -1.14 28.22 8.17
C THR A 365 -1.49 29.15 7.02
N CYS A 366 -1.93 28.59 5.90
CA CYS A 366 -2.51 29.36 4.84
C CYS A 366 -3.79 29.97 5.41
N VAL A 367 -3.74 31.29 5.65
CA VAL A 367 -4.89 32.04 6.10
C VAL A 367 -5.83 32.09 4.91
N GLU A 368 -6.88 31.28 4.94
CA GLU A 368 -7.85 31.18 3.85
C GLU A 368 -8.40 32.58 3.49
N THR A 369 -8.00 33.11 2.34
CA THR A 369 -8.37 34.45 1.86
C THR A 369 -9.37 34.34 0.72
N TRP A 370 -10.56 33.85 1.06
CA TRP A 370 -11.63 33.61 0.08
C TRP A 370 -12.09 34.87 -0.64
N GLY A 371 -11.69 34.99 -1.90
CA GLY A 371 -12.30 35.88 -2.87
C GLY A 371 -13.58 35.24 -3.40
N CYS A 372 -14.75 35.66 -2.90
CA CYS A 372 -16.04 35.23 -3.43
C CYS A 372 -16.58 36.22 -4.48
N SER A 373 -17.12 35.69 -5.56
CA SER A 373 -18.01 36.44 -6.45
C SER A 373 -19.31 36.82 -5.74
N GLY A 374 -20.02 37.81 -6.30
CA GLY A 374 -21.38 38.13 -5.88
C GLY A 374 -22.32 36.94 -6.09
N TRP A 375 -23.42 36.91 -5.32
CA TRP A 375 -24.45 35.89 -5.50
C TRP A 375 -25.07 35.97 -6.90
N GLY A 376 -25.16 34.82 -7.55
CA GLY A 376 -25.81 34.66 -8.86
C GLY A 376 -27.32 34.82 -8.78
N ILE A 377 -27.98 34.65 -9.93
CA ILE A 377 -29.43 34.81 -10.03
C ILE A 377 -30.15 33.71 -9.23
N CYS A 378 -31.21 34.08 -8.52
CA CYS A 378 -32.03 33.13 -7.77
C CYS A 378 -32.74 32.14 -8.70
N ASN A 379 -32.47 30.85 -8.54
CA ASN A 379 -33.12 29.80 -9.30
C ASN A 379 -34.57 29.57 -8.82
N ILE A 380 -35.37 28.87 -9.63
CA ILE A 380 -36.78 28.56 -9.34
C ILE A 380 -37.01 27.75 -8.05
N SER A 381 -35.98 27.09 -7.52
CA SER A 381 -35.99 26.35 -6.26
C SER A 381 -35.78 27.24 -5.04
N GLY A 382 -35.65 28.55 -5.22
CA GLY A 382 -35.36 29.51 -4.16
C GLY A 382 -33.91 29.48 -3.69
N MET A 383 -32.95 29.20 -4.58
CA MET A 383 -31.54 29.10 -4.25
C MET A 383 -30.66 29.85 -5.26
N GLN A 384 -29.66 30.58 -4.76
CA GLN A 384 -28.64 31.27 -5.57
C GLN A 384 -27.25 30.76 -5.18
N THR A 385 -26.36 30.67 -6.15
CA THR A 385 -24.99 30.18 -5.97
C THR A 385 -23.96 31.27 -6.23
N ARG A 386 -22.73 31.08 -5.71
CA ARG A 386 -21.56 31.89 -6.04
C ARG A 386 -20.33 31.01 -6.15
N THR A 387 -19.28 31.54 -6.76
CA THR A 387 -17.95 30.94 -6.73
C THR A 387 -17.12 31.63 -5.66
N CYS A 388 -16.37 30.87 -4.88
CA CYS A 388 -15.31 31.38 -4.02
C CYS A 388 -14.00 30.71 -4.42
N THR A 389 -12.93 31.48 -4.51
CA THR A 389 -11.58 31.00 -4.80
C THR A 389 -10.64 31.44 -3.70
N ASP A 390 -9.72 30.57 -3.34
CA ASP A 390 -8.70 30.78 -2.33
C ASP A 390 -7.35 30.22 -2.83
N SER A 391 -6.25 30.76 -2.30
CA SER A 391 -4.88 30.41 -2.69
C SER A 391 -4.33 29.16 -1.99
N CYS A 392 -4.98 28.64 -0.95
CA CYS A 392 -4.51 27.48 -0.18
C CYS A 392 -4.87 26.14 -0.84
N GLY A 393 -5.92 26.11 -1.68
CA GLY A 393 -6.50 24.85 -2.17
C GLY A 393 -7.22 24.02 -1.09
N THR A 394 -7.50 24.63 0.07
CA THR A 394 -8.19 23.98 1.19
C THR A 394 -9.68 24.35 1.20
N ASN A 395 -10.53 23.51 1.81
CA ASN A 395 -11.98 23.72 1.87
C ASN A 395 -12.52 23.93 3.30
N ALA A 396 -11.65 24.13 4.30
CA ALA A 396 -12.03 24.00 5.72
C ALA A 396 -12.91 25.15 6.24
N SER A 397 -12.65 26.39 5.78
CA SER A 397 -13.44 27.59 6.10
C SER A 397 -14.18 28.14 4.88
N MET A 398 -14.41 27.29 3.85
CA MET A 398 -15.03 27.70 2.58
C MET A 398 -16.38 28.37 2.80
N PRO A 399 -16.56 29.65 2.39
CA PRO A 399 -17.82 30.35 2.53
C PRO A 399 -18.91 29.66 1.72
N ASN A 400 -20.12 29.57 2.27
CA ASN A 400 -21.26 28.91 1.62
C ASN A 400 -21.36 29.31 0.15
N LEU A 401 -21.35 28.32 -0.74
CA LEU A 401 -21.45 28.48 -2.19
C LEU A 401 -22.90 28.56 -2.68
N ASN A 402 -23.86 28.32 -1.79
CA ASN A 402 -25.30 28.37 -2.00
C ASN A 402 -26.00 29.09 -0.82
N GLN A 403 -27.05 29.85 -1.12
CA GLN A 403 -27.96 30.40 -0.10
C GLN A 403 -29.39 30.48 -0.63
N SER A 404 -30.36 30.50 0.29
CA SER A 404 -31.76 30.69 -0.07
C SER A 404 -32.04 32.12 -0.57
N CYS A 405 -33.04 32.25 -1.44
CA CYS A 405 -33.49 33.50 -2.03
C CYS A 405 -34.92 33.36 -2.54
N THR A 406 -35.59 34.48 -2.83
CA THR A 406 -36.89 34.50 -3.51
C THR A 406 -36.67 34.59 -5.02
N PRO A 407 -37.16 33.63 -5.83
CA PRO A 407 -37.06 33.70 -7.28
C PRO A 407 -37.92 34.86 -7.81
N ASP A 408 -37.38 35.66 -8.73
CA ASP A 408 -38.19 36.64 -9.46
C ASP A 408 -39.05 35.91 -10.49
N THR A 409 -40.37 36.02 -10.36
CA THR A 409 -41.36 35.11 -10.99
C THR A 409 -41.61 35.35 -12.47
N THR A 410 -40.65 35.94 -13.20
CA THR A 410 -40.75 36.27 -14.62
C THR A 410 -39.95 35.34 -15.54
N SER A 411 -39.14 34.43 -15.01
CA SER A 411 -38.12 33.69 -15.78
C SER A 411 -38.07 32.17 -15.54
N ALA A 412 -39.22 31.50 -15.46
CA ALA A 412 -39.30 30.04 -15.35
C ALA A 412 -39.58 29.38 -16.72
N ASN A 413 -38.55 28.80 -17.36
CA ASN A 413 -38.56 27.60 -18.23
C ASN A 413 -37.30 27.54 -19.13
N LEU A 414 -36.27 26.82 -18.68
CA LEU A 414 -35.13 26.38 -19.51
C LEU A 414 -34.82 24.92 -19.18
N ILE A 415 -34.55 24.12 -20.22
CA ILE A 415 -34.11 22.73 -20.10
C ILE A 415 -32.64 22.65 -20.51
N TYR A 416 -31.83 21.92 -19.73
CA TYR A 416 -30.43 21.63 -20.04
C TYR A 416 -30.32 20.29 -20.77
N ASN A 417 -29.63 20.26 -21.91
CA ASN A 417 -29.34 19.04 -22.65
C ASN A 417 -27.83 18.97 -22.99
N TRP A 418 -27.26 17.78 -22.80
CA TRP A 418 -25.93 17.44 -23.32
C TRP A 418 -26.07 17.04 -24.79
N CYS A 419 -25.31 17.70 -25.68
CA CYS A 419 -25.33 17.51 -27.11
C CYS A 419 -23.96 17.03 -27.59
N TYR A 420 -23.92 15.84 -28.17
CA TYR A 420 -22.71 15.27 -28.74
C TYR A 420 -22.50 15.77 -30.19
N GLN A 421 -21.26 16.11 -30.54
CA GLN A 421 -20.80 16.47 -31.88
C GLN A 421 -19.51 15.72 -32.19
N GLU A 422 -19.61 14.70 -33.03
CA GLU A 422 -18.48 13.89 -33.53
C GLU A 422 -17.44 14.77 -34.25
N PHE A 423 -17.86 15.55 -35.25
CA PHE A 423 -16.94 16.29 -36.12
C PHE A 423 -17.09 17.80 -35.97
N ALA A 424 -15.97 18.51 -35.85
CA ALA A 424 -15.94 19.98 -35.81
C ALA A 424 -16.55 20.66 -37.06
N ASN A 425 -16.51 19.99 -38.22
CA ASN A 425 -17.00 20.48 -39.50
C ASN A 425 -18.35 19.88 -39.94
N VAL A 426 -19.02 19.06 -39.13
CA VAL A 426 -20.37 18.53 -39.42
C VAL A 426 -21.36 19.07 -38.39
N SER A 427 -22.53 19.53 -38.86
CA SER A 427 -23.57 20.08 -37.99
C SER A 427 -24.38 18.96 -37.32
N THR A 428 -24.74 19.15 -36.06
CA THR A 428 -25.61 18.24 -35.31
C THR A 428 -26.94 18.91 -34.93
N SER A 429 -27.97 18.08 -34.73
CA SER A 429 -29.37 18.50 -34.48
C SER A 429 -29.59 19.34 -33.22
N CYS A 430 -28.58 19.45 -32.35
CA CYS A 430 -28.62 20.28 -31.14
C CYS A 430 -27.68 21.49 -31.16
N GLY A 431 -27.11 21.85 -32.33
CA GLY A 431 -26.66 23.24 -32.59
C GLY A 431 -25.21 23.43 -33.02
N GLY A 432 -24.41 22.36 -33.16
CA GLY A 432 -23.07 22.47 -33.74
C GLY A 432 -23.13 23.08 -35.14
N LEU A 433 -22.39 24.16 -35.38
CA LEU A 433 -22.26 24.75 -36.72
C LEU A 433 -21.20 23.99 -37.51
N ASN A 434 -21.50 23.65 -38.77
CA ASN A 434 -20.59 22.95 -39.70
C ASN A 434 -19.44 23.84 -40.23
N THR A 435 -19.01 24.80 -39.42
CA THR A 435 -18.01 25.84 -39.76
C THR A 435 -16.71 25.69 -38.97
N GLY A 436 -16.58 24.63 -38.16
CA GLY A 436 -15.30 24.24 -37.59
C GLY A 436 -14.35 23.63 -38.62
N THR A 437 -13.10 23.44 -38.24
CA THR A 437 -12.02 23.04 -39.14
C THR A 437 -11.03 22.09 -38.48
N TYR A 438 -10.60 21.07 -39.22
CA TYR A 438 -9.40 20.29 -38.93
C TYR A 438 -8.24 20.83 -39.78
N THR A 439 -7.08 21.02 -39.15
CA THR A 439 -5.83 21.38 -39.83
C THR A 439 -4.69 20.61 -39.17
N TYR A 440 -3.74 20.10 -39.95
CA TYR A 440 -2.65 19.29 -39.42
C TYR A 440 -1.30 19.66 -40.02
N SER A 441 -0.24 19.31 -39.31
CA SER A 441 1.16 19.44 -39.76
C SER A 441 2.01 18.29 -39.21
N GLY A 442 3.21 18.11 -39.77
CA GLY A 442 4.08 16.97 -39.47
C GLY A 442 3.88 15.79 -40.43
N ILE A 443 4.66 14.72 -40.22
CA ILE A 443 4.61 13.53 -41.07
C ILE A 443 4.03 12.35 -40.29
N TRP A 444 2.85 11.91 -40.72
CA TRP A 444 2.07 10.81 -40.15
C TRP A 444 2.34 9.50 -40.92
N THR A 445 2.36 8.35 -40.26
CA THR A 445 2.66 7.03 -40.85
C THR A 445 1.48 6.41 -41.56
N ASP A 446 1.71 5.90 -42.77
CA ASP A 446 0.97 4.78 -43.34
C ASP A 446 1.76 3.48 -43.04
N THR A 447 1.19 2.59 -42.21
CA THR A 447 1.64 1.19 -42.08
C THR A 447 0.56 0.17 -42.44
N ALA A 448 -0.61 0.66 -42.84
CA ALA A 448 -1.70 -0.06 -43.47
C ALA A 448 -2.40 0.95 -44.41
N PRO A 449 -2.86 0.53 -45.61
CA PRO A 449 -3.19 1.41 -46.75
C PRO A 449 -4.47 2.28 -46.59
N THR A 450 -4.82 2.58 -45.34
CA THR A 450 -5.93 3.41 -44.89
C THR A 450 -5.53 4.42 -43.80
N ASP A 451 -4.29 4.40 -43.28
CA ASP A 451 -3.87 5.22 -42.12
C ASP A 451 -3.47 6.64 -42.52
N ILE A 452 -4.47 7.47 -42.77
CA ILE A 452 -4.34 8.92 -42.98
C ILE A 452 -4.67 9.63 -41.66
N ILE A 453 -4.12 10.82 -41.41
CA ILE A 453 -4.46 11.65 -40.21
C ILE A 453 -5.96 11.92 -40.03
N SER A 454 -6.78 11.75 -41.09
CA SER A 454 -8.23 11.74 -40.98
C SER A 454 -8.78 10.68 -40.02
N ASN A 455 -8.07 9.58 -39.81
CA ASN A 455 -8.46 8.49 -38.93
C ASN A 455 -8.44 8.85 -37.44
N ALA A 456 -7.94 10.05 -37.09
CA ALA A 456 -8.04 10.62 -35.74
C ALA A 456 -9.28 11.52 -35.57
N TYR A 457 -10.11 11.65 -36.62
CA TYR A 457 -11.35 12.42 -36.67
C TYR A 457 -12.32 11.87 -37.74
N ASP A 458 -12.37 10.55 -37.94
CA ASP A 458 -13.25 9.87 -38.92
C ASP A 458 -14.55 9.32 -38.31
N GLY A 459 -14.72 9.44 -36.99
CA GLY A 459 -15.88 9.00 -36.23
C GLY A 459 -15.91 7.49 -35.99
N ASN A 460 -14.85 6.77 -36.35
CA ASN A 460 -14.63 5.40 -35.96
C ASN A 460 -13.55 5.33 -34.87
N TRP A 461 -14.00 5.39 -33.62
CA TRP A 461 -13.23 5.25 -32.38
C TRP A 461 -12.33 3.98 -32.28
N THR A 462 -12.22 3.13 -33.31
CA THR A 462 -11.26 2.02 -33.38
C THR A 462 -10.10 2.24 -34.34
N THR A 463 -10.21 3.18 -35.29
CA THR A 463 -9.12 3.68 -36.13
C THR A 463 -8.35 4.81 -35.43
N GLY A 464 -7.21 5.20 -36.00
CA GLY A 464 -6.35 6.23 -35.43
C GLY A 464 -5.17 6.56 -36.33
N ALA A 465 -4.41 7.59 -35.94
CA ALA A 465 -3.21 8.06 -36.63
C ALA A 465 -2.00 8.10 -35.69
N SER A 466 -0.82 7.85 -36.25
CA SER A 466 0.47 7.97 -35.54
C SER A 466 1.54 8.59 -36.44
N ILE A 467 2.67 8.97 -35.84
CA ILE A 467 3.75 9.72 -36.50
C ILE A 467 4.95 8.83 -36.82
N LEU A 468 5.71 9.20 -37.86
CA LEU A 468 6.92 8.47 -38.25
C LEU A 468 8.01 8.54 -37.18
N SER A 469 8.63 7.39 -36.89
CA SER A 469 9.79 7.30 -36.01
C SER A 469 10.99 8.01 -36.63
N GLY A 470 11.45 9.11 -36.03
CA GLY A 470 12.57 9.90 -36.58
C GLY A 470 12.76 11.29 -35.99
N GLY A 471 12.16 11.61 -34.85
CA GLY A 471 12.26 12.94 -34.24
C GLY A 471 11.35 14.01 -34.86
N THR A 472 10.28 13.62 -35.57
CA THR A 472 9.29 14.53 -36.15
C THR A 472 8.09 14.74 -35.24
N THR A 473 7.62 15.99 -35.14
CA THR A 473 6.38 16.36 -34.42
C THR A 473 5.19 16.40 -35.37
N GLY A 474 4.09 15.77 -34.96
CA GLY A 474 2.77 15.91 -35.58
C GLY A 474 1.89 16.82 -34.74
N HIS A 475 1.13 17.70 -35.38
CA HIS A 475 0.07 18.48 -34.74
C HIS A 475 -1.24 18.25 -35.47
N LEU A 476 -2.32 17.98 -34.73
CA LEU A 476 -3.69 18.02 -35.19
C LEU A 476 -4.43 19.14 -34.46
N LYS A 477 -4.76 20.22 -35.19
CA LYS A 477 -5.47 21.39 -34.68
C LYS A 477 -6.94 21.34 -35.08
N ILE A 478 -7.79 21.36 -34.07
CA ILE A 478 -9.24 21.33 -34.22
C ILE A 478 -9.82 22.66 -33.76
N ASN A 479 -10.59 23.32 -34.62
CA ASN A 479 -11.36 24.51 -34.25
C ASN A 479 -12.84 24.20 -34.32
N TYR A 480 -13.53 24.20 -33.17
CA TYR A 480 -14.98 24.13 -33.11
C TYR A 480 -15.59 25.53 -33.14
N THR A 481 -16.74 25.65 -33.81
CA THR A 481 -17.62 26.82 -33.68
C THR A 481 -18.65 26.52 -32.60
N LYS A 482 -18.77 27.39 -31.60
CA LYS A 482 -19.69 27.19 -30.46
C LYS A 482 -21.15 27.34 -30.92
N PRO A 483 -22.05 26.38 -30.58
CA PRO A 483 -23.49 26.56 -30.72
C PRO A 483 -24.00 27.80 -29.97
N ALA A 484 -25.19 28.27 -30.34
CA ALA A 484 -25.93 29.20 -29.50
C ALA A 484 -26.31 28.52 -28.17
N ASN A 485 -26.38 29.31 -27.09
CA ASN A 485 -26.79 28.87 -25.75
C ASN A 485 -25.92 27.77 -25.10
N VAL A 486 -24.65 27.62 -25.49
CA VAL A 486 -23.72 26.72 -24.77
C VAL A 486 -23.23 27.32 -23.46
N THR A 487 -23.02 26.44 -22.48
CA THR A 487 -22.53 26.78 -21.14
C THR A 487 -21.31 25.92 -20.77
N SER A 488 -20.53 26.40 -19.79
CA SER A 488 -19.48 25.60 -19.15
C SER A 488 -20.04 24.90 -17.90
N PRO A 489 -19.68 23.65 -17.60
CA PRO A 489 -18.76 22.81 -18.36
C PRO A 489 -19.42 22.21 -19.61
N SER A 490 -18.77 22.39 -20.75
CA SER A 490 -18.84 21.47 -21.89
C SER A 490 -17.56 20.61 -21.86
N LEU A 491 -17.60 19.41 -22.42
CA LEU A 491 -16.51 18.44 -22.35
C LEU A 491 -15.93 18.20 -23.74
N TRP A 492 -14.63 17.87 -23.79
CA TRP A 492 -13.96 17.38 -24.98
C TRP A 492 -13.64 15.90 -24.78
N GLN A 493 -14.29 15.04 -25.53
CA GLN A 493 -14.09 13.59 -25.47
C GLN A 493 -12.95 13.21 -26.41
N THR A 494 -12.00 12.41 -25.95
CA THR A 494 -10.80 12.06 -26.70
C THR A 494 -10.43 10.60 -26.52
N LYS A 495 -9.75 9.99 -27.49
CA LYS A 495 -9.24 8.63 -27.38
C LYS A 495 -7.78 8.50 -27.81
N ASN A 496 -7.03 7.73 -27.03
CA ASN A 496 -5.68 7.29 -27.34
C ASN A 496 -5.57 5.76 -27.11
N GLY A 497 -4.35 5.21 -27.23
CA GLY A 497 -4.08 3.77 -27.04
C GLY A 497 -4.36 3.21 -25.63
N LEU A 498 -4.63 4.06 -24.63
CA LEU A 498 -4.96 3.66 -23.24
C LEU A 498 -6.47 3.67 -22.96
N GLY A 499 -7.27 4.43 -23.70
CA GLY A 499 -8.72 4.52 -23.50
C GLY A 499 -9.37 5.79 -24.04
N THR A 500 -10.66 5.92 -23.77
CA THR A 500 -11.47 7.12 -24.05
C THR A 500 -11.65 7.95 -22.78
N TYR A 501 -11.46 9.27 -22.88
CA TYR A 501 -11.47 10.21 -21.76
C TYR A 501 -12.42 11.38 -22.04
N ASN A 502 -13.07 11.90 -21.00
CA ASN A 502 -13.87 13.13 -21.07
C ASN A 502 -13.09 14.27 -20.41
N LEU A 503 -12.38 15.07 -21.20
CA LEU A 503 -11.57 16.17 -20.70
C LEU A 503 -12.46 17.38 -20.38
N THR A 504 -12.30 17.94 -19.18
CA THR A 504 -13.00 19.16 -18.77
C THR A 504 -12.26 20.38 -19.30
N ILE A 505 -12.96 21.22 -20.06
CA ILE A 505 -12.35 22.38 -20.72
C ILE A 505 -12.06 23.48 -19.68
N PRO A 506 -10.80 23.93 -19.52
CA PRO A 506 -10.43 25.01 -18.61
C PRO A 506 -11.19 26.31 -18.89
N SER A 507 -11.55 27.06 -17.84
CA SER A 507 -12.28 28.32 -17.95
C SER A 507 -11.55 29.37 -18.78
N SER A 508 -10.21 29.37 -18.76
CA SER A 508 -9.34 30.20 -19.60
C SER A 508 -9.53 29.92 -21.10
N CYS A 509 -9.55 28.64 -21.49
CA CYS A 509 -9.84 28.21 -22.85
C CYS A 509 -11.32 28.36 -23.24
N TRP A 510 -12.24 28.18 -22.30
CA TRP A 510 -13.65 28.40 -22.57
C TRP A 510 -13.95 29.89 -22.82
N SER A 511 -13.26 30.81 -22.16
CA SER A 511 -13.64 32.24 -22.16
C SER A 511 -12.93 33.10 -23.21
N TYR A 512 -11.89 32.60 -23.91
CA TYR A 512 -11.13 33.43 -24.87
C TYR A 512 -11.97 33.92 -26.06
N SER A 513 -13.00 33.16 -26.45
CA SER A 513 -13.90 33.50 -27.54
C SER A 513 -15.32 33.07 -27.22
N SER A 514 -16.30 33.93 -27.49
CA SER A 514 -17.72 33.62 -27.39
C SER A 514 -18.23 32.70 -28.50
N THR A 515 -17.51 32.60 -29.62
CA THR A 515 -17.97 31.90 -30.85
C THR A 515 -17.12 30.70 -31.25
N LYS A 516 -15.92 30.53 -30.68
CA LYS A 516 -14.99 29.46 -31.03
C LYS A 516 -14.35 28.82 -29.81
N ILE A 517 -13.86 27.60 -30.00
CA ILE A 517 -12.89 26.95 -29.13
C ILE A 517 -11.90 26.17 -30.00
N SER A 518 -10.64 26.13 -29.58
CA SER A 518 -9.53 25.57 -30.35
C SER A 518 -8.73 24.60 -29.50
N PHE A 519 -8.39 23.46 -30.09
CA PHE A 519 -7.58 22.41 -29.51
C PHE A 519 -6.36 22.10 -30.41
N ASP A 520 -5.28 21.65 -29.81
CA ASP A 520 -4.10 21.09 -30.48
C ASP A 520 -3.75 19.76 -29.83
N VAL A 521 -3.61 18.72 -30.65
CA VAL A 521 -3.09 17.42 -30.24
C VAL A 521 -1.70 17.27 -30.85
N GLU A 522 -0.69 17.38 -29.98
CA GLU A 522 0.71 17.24 -30.33
C GLU A 522 1.14 15.78 -30.08
N ALA A 523 1.78 15.17 -31.07
CA ALA A 523 2.39 13.84 -30.96
C ALA A 523 3.89 13.94 -31.31
N TYR A 524 4.75 13.30 -30.53
CA TYR A 524 6.21 13.33 -30.75
C TYR A 524 6.92 11.99 -30.54
N ALA A 525 7.88 11.69 -31.41
CA ALA A 525 8.61 10.42 -31.47
C ALA A 525 10.14 10.61 -31.58
N ILE A 526 10.74 11.06 -30.47
CA ILE A 526 12.11 10.68 -30.11
C ILE A 526 12.06 9.37 -29.31
N TYR A 527 13.21 8.69 -29.19
CA TYR A 527 13.46 7.49 -28.39
C TYR A 527 12.66 7.43 -27.07
N PRO A 528 12.20 6.23 -26.63
CA PRO A 528 11.26 6.06 -25.52
C PRO A 528 11.58 6.92 -24.27
N PRO A 529 10.58 7.64 -23.71
CA PRO A 529 9.14 7.46 -23.91
C PRO A 529 8.56 8.20 -25.15
N TYR A 530 7.42 7.70 -25.64
CA TYR A 530 6.59 8.38 -26.63
C TYR A 530 5.48 9.15 -25.92
N HIS A 531 5.17 10.37 -26.35
CA HIS A 531 4.21 11.26 -25.69
C HIS A 531 3.15 11.78 -26.67
N SER A 532 1.93 11.98 -26.15
CA SER A 532 0.91 12.86 -26.74
C SER A 532 0.42 13.90 -25.73
N ASN A 533 0.27 15.13 -26.20
CA ASN A 533 -0.07 16.30 -25.39
C ASN A 533 -1.32 16.98 -25.96
N TRP A 534 -2.33 17.21 -25.11
CA TRP A 534 -3.68 17.61 -25.52
C TRP A 534 -3.99 18.97 -24.90
N SER A 535 -3.93 20.02 -25.72
CA SER A 535 -4.00 21.40 -25.27
C SER A 535 -5.19 22.16 -25.86
N CYS A 536 -5.67 23.18 -25.15
CA CYS A 536 -6.63 24.16 -25.66
C CYS A 536 -6.01 25.55 -25.75
N TYR A 537 -6.52 26.39 -26.66
CA TYR A 537 -6.08 27.77 -26.79
C TYR A 537 -6.82 28.67 -25.80
N ASN A 538 -6.09 29.52 -25.07
CA ASN A 538 -6.66 30.49 -24.11
C ASN A 538 -6.75 31.94 -24.64
N GLY A 539 -6.44 32.16 -25.93
CA GLY A 539 -6.36 33.49 -26.52
C GLY A 539 -4.93 34.03 -26.69
N THR A 540 -3.96 33.52 -25.93
CA THR A 540 -2.54 33.91 -26.00
C THR A 540 -1.58 32.72 -26.14
N SER A 541 -1.88 31.59 -25.52
CA SER A 541 -1.06 30.37 -25.52
C SER A 541 -1.92 29.11 -25.56
N TRP A 542 -1.26 27.98 -25.81
CA TRP A 542 -1.82 26.66 -25.56
C TRP A 542 -1.70 26.32 -24.06
N VAL A 543 -2.73 25.69 -23.50
CA VAL A 543 -2.83 25.26 -22.10
C VAL A 543 -3.13 23.77 -22.10
N SER A 544 -2.32 22.97 -21.41
CA SER A 544 -2.56 21.53 -21.31
C SER A 544 -3.87 21.23 -20.58
N ILE A 545 -4.60 20.23 -21.08
CA ILE A 545 -5.85 19.72 -20.48
C ILE A 545 -5.64 18.32 -19.87
N ASN A 546 -4.50 17.68 -20.16
CA ASN A 546 -4.09 16.40 -19.60
C ASN A 546 -2.68 16.49 -18.99
N GLU A 547 -2.36 15.52 -18.13
CA GLU A 547 -0.97 15.15 -17.85
C GLU A 547 -0.42 14.32 -19.04
N PRO A 548 0.86 14.46 -19.42
CA PRO A 548 1.43 13.75 -20.55
C PRO A 548 1.30 12.23 -20.41
N PHE A 549 0.79 11.57 -21.46
CA PHE A 549 0.62 10.12 -21.46
C PHE A 549 1.89 9.41 -21.94
N ASP A 550 2.70 8.94 -20.99
CA ASP A 550 3.92 8.15 -21.25
C ASP A 550 3.56 6.71 -21.64
N SER A 551 3.31 6.43 -22.93
CA SER A 551 3.49 5.09 -23.53
C SER A 551 3.08 4.94 -25.00
N TYR A 552 2.25 5.81 -25.59
CA TYR A 552 1.75 5.58 -26.96
C TYR A 552 1.45 6.88 -27.74
N PRO A 553 1.98 7.06 -28.98
CA PRO A 553 1.76 8.26 -29.79
C PRO A 553 0.50 8.19 -30.67
N GLY A 554 -0.30 7.11 -30.58
CA GLY A 554 -1.51 6.92 -31.38
C GLY A 554 -2.68 7.76 -30.88
N ILE A 555 -3.17 8.67 -31.72
CA ILE A 555 -4.40 9.46 -31.54
C ILE A 555 -5.52 8.70 -32.26
N TYR A 556 -6.59 8.35 -31.57
CA TYR A 556 -7.67 7.52 -32.15
C TYR A 556 -8.89 8.33 -32.55
N GLU A 557 -9.40 9.23 -31.69
CA GLU A 557 -10.58 10.04 -32.02
C GLU A 557 -10.68 11.27 -31.11
N GLU A 558 -11.44 12.27 -31.52
CA GLU A 558 -11.92 13.36 -30.68
C GLU A 558 -13.36 13.77 -31.04
N ALA A 559 -14.14 14.22 -30.05
CA ALA A 559 -15.49 14.75 -30.24
C ALA A 559 -15.85 15.78 -29.16
N MET A 560 -16.74 16.72 -29.45
CA MET A 560 -17.24 17.70 -28.48
C MET A 560 -18.56 17.28 -27.84
N ILE A 561 -18.69 17.49 -26.53
CA ILE A 561 -19.94 17.33 -25.78
C ILE A 561 -20.36 18.68 -25.22
N TRP A 562 -21.27 19.35 -25.92
CA TRP A 562 -21.80 20.66 -25.57
C TRP A 562 -22.86 20.56 -24.47
N ASN A 563 -22.81 21.46 -23.50
CA ASN A 563 -23.88 21.65 -22.51
C ASN A 563 -24.74 22.84 -22.93
N ILE A 564 -26.00 22.59 -23.33
CA ILE A 564 -26.83 23.56 -24.07
C ILE A 564 -28.13 23.85 -23.31
N THR A 565 -28.52 25.13 -23.23
CA THR A 565 -29.85 25.55 -22.76
C THR A 565 -30.82 25.78 -23.92
N VAL A 566 -32.00 25.16 -23.85
CA VAL A 566 -33.08 25.31 -24.85
C VAL A 566 -34.36 25.88 -24.22
N PRO A 567 -35.04 26.85 -24.88
CA PRO A 567 -36.38 27.30 -24.47
C PRO A 567 -37.44 26.26 -24.85
N SER A 568 -38.39 25.99 -23.96
CA SER A 568 -39.50 25.08 -24.23
C SER A 568 -40.62 25.76 -25.04
N THR A 569 -40.94 25.24 -26.23
CA THR A 569 -42.12 25.69 -26.98
C THR A 569 -43.41 25.07 -26.43
N SER A 570 -44.40 25.91 -26.11
CA SER A 570 -45.69 25.48 -25.57
C SER A 570 -46.66 25.11 -26.69
N SER A 571 -47.20 23.88 -26.64
CA SER A 571 -48.47 23.54 -27.31
C SER A 571 -49.64 23.94 -26.40
N THR A 572 -50.61 24.65 -26.97
CA THR A 572 -51.72 25.27 -26.24
C THR A 572 -52.89 24.33 -25.99
N VAL A 573 -53.35 24.24 -24.74
CA VAL A 573 -54.76 23.99 -24.39
C VAL A 573 -55.13 24.93 -23.24
N ALA A 574 -56.27 25.62 -23.35
CA ALA A 574 -56.67 26.70 -22.46
C ALA A 574 -57.90 26.36 -21.61
N SER A 575 -58.12 27.16 -20.54
CA SER A 575 -59.33 27.27 -19.72
C SER A 575 -59.63 26.10 -18.77
N SER A 576 -60.17 26.30 -17.55
CA SER A 576 -60.40 27.52 -16.76
C SER A 576 -60.69 27.19 -15.29
N SER A 577 -60.45 28.13 -14.36
CA SER A 577 -61.38 28.45 -13.24
C SER A 577 -60.86 29.66 -12.42
N ASN A 578 -61.79 30.43 -11.86
CA ASN A 578 -61.52 31.70 -11.17
C ASN A 578 -61.38 31.53 -9.65
N GLY A 579 -60.44 32.29 -9.07
CA GLY A 579 -60.79 33.37 -8.13
C GLY A 579 -60.81 33.11 -6.61
N GLY A 580 -60.26 34.09 -5.86
CA GLY A 580 -60.95 34.64 -4.69
C GLY A 580 -60.19 34.76 -3.35
N GLY A 581 -59.68 35.97 -3.04
CA GLY A 581 -59.44 36.49 -1.67
C GLY A 581 -58.25 35.91 -0.87
N GLY A 582 -57.63 36.63 0.08
CA GLY A 582 -57.76 38.05 0.47
C GLY A 582 -56.85 38.42 1.66
N THR A 583 -56.40 39.70 1.72
CA THR A 583 -55.98 40.48 2.91
C THR A 583 -55.02 39.90 3.98
N VAL A 584 -53.71 40.24 3.92
CA VAL A 584 -52.99 41.30 4.71
C VAL A 584 -53.52 41.58 6.16
N PRO A 585 -52.70 41.81 7.24
CA PRO A 585 -51.35 42.42 7.28
C PRO A 585 -50.24 41.82 8.20
N THR A 586 -49.08 42.48 8.10
CA THR A 586 -47.83 42.51 8.89
C THR A 586 -47.93 42.68 10.42
N THR A 587 -46.88 42.28 11.19
CA THR A 587 -45.89 43.22 11.82
C THR A 587 -44.80 42.57 12.71
N THR A 588 -43.56 43.09 12.56
CA THR A 588 -42.47 43.32 13.56
C THR A 588 -41.83 42.21 14.42
N SER A 589 -40.49 42.14 14.34
CA SER A 589 -39.56 41.57 15.33
C SER A 589 -39.55 42.34 16.67
N PRO A 590 -38.89 41.81 17.72
CA PRO A 590 -37.54 42.33 18.01
C PRO A 590 -36.52 41.28 18.52
N SER A 591 -35.25 41.67 18.53
CA SER A 591 -34.11 40.98 19.16
C SER A 591 -33.94 41.35 20.64
N VAL A 592 -33.09 40.60 21.38
CA VAL A 592 -32.05 41.11 22.32
C VAL A 592 -31.21 39.93 22.87
N ASN A 593 -29.91 40.17 23.08
CA ASN A 593 -28.92 39.22 23.61
C ASN A 593 -28.98 39.11 25.16
N ASN A 594 -28.44 38.02 25.74
CA ASN A 594 -27.54 38.15 26.91
C ASN A 594 -26.59 36.96 27.15
N THR A 595 -25.70 37.08 28.15
CA THR A 595 -24.37 36.44 28.23
C THR A 595 -24.04 35.72 29.56
N GLY A 596 -22.97 34.88 29.56
CA GLY A 596 -22.31 34.25 30.73
C GLY A 596 -23.03 32.99 31.29
N SER A 597 -22.45 31.99 31.97
CA SER A 597 -21.08 31.55 32.36
C SER A 597 -21.20 30.08 32.85
N GLY A 598 -20.21 29.25 33.24
CA GLY A 598 -18.75 29.30 33.42
C GLY A 598 -18.31 28.20 34.44
N ILE A 599 -17.00 27.89 34.59
CA ILE A 599 -16.42 26.84 35.51
C ILE A 599 -16.70 25.38 35.01
N GLY A 600 -15.86 24.33 35.08
CA GLY A 600 -14.48 24.11 35.54
C GLY A 600 -14.37 22.97 36.60
N SER A 601 -13.41 22.03 36.65
CA SER A 601 -12.32 21.58 35.75
C SER A 601 -11.82 20.18 36.22
N GLY A 602 -11.20 19.34 35.37
CA GLY A 602 -10.64 18.02 35.78
C GLY A 602 -9.78 17.30 34.72
N VAL A 603 -8.67 16.68 35.11
CA VAL A 603 -7.59 16.17 34.22
C VAL A 603 -7.44 14.64 34.31
N SER A 604 -7.29 13.95 33.18
CA SER A 604 -6.37 12.79 33.00
C SER A 604 -6.29 12.31 31.54
N GLY A 605 -5.14 11.78 31.12
CA GLY A 605 -4.99 10.94 29.91
C GLY A 605 -4.66 11.67 28.60
N THR A 606 -3.37 11.68 28.24
CA THR A 606 -2.93 12.06 26.88
C THR A 606 -3.10 10.90 25.90
N GLU A 607 -4.23 10.85 25.20
CA GLU A 607 -4.33 10.17 23.90
C GLU A 607 -4.21 11.21 22.78
N GLY A 608 -3.58 10.82 21.65
CA GLY A 608 -3.42 11.72 20.51
C GLY A 608 -4.76 12.16 19.94
N ILE A 609 -4.89 13.45 19.61
CA ILE A 609 -6.15 14.04 19.14
C ILE A 609 -6.51 13.49 17.75
N GLY A 610 -7.25 12.38 17.72
CA GLY A 610 -7.92 11.86 16.53
C GLY A 610 -9.29 12.51 16.36
N THR A 611 -9.72 12.72 15.11
CA THR A 611 -11.08 13.19 14.83
C THR A 611 -12.10 12.21 15.39
N THR A 612 -13.12 12.75 16.08
CA THR A 612 -14.21 11.98 16.67
C THR A 612 -15.54 12.55 16.17
N VAL A 613 -16.30 11.70 15.49
CA VAL A 613 -17.66 11.98 15.03
C VAL A 613 -18.63 11.33 16.02
N SER A 614 -19.67 12.04 16.46
CA SER A 614 -20.73 11.47 17.30
C SER A 614 -22.10 11.75 16.74
N ASN A 615 -22.96 10.72 16.74
CA ASN A 615 -24.33 10.78 16.25
C ASN A 615 -25.27 10.20 17.31
N ASN A 616 -26.34 10.92 17.61
CA ASN A 616 -27.41 10.47 18.50
C ASN A 616 -28.44 9.65 17.72
N ILE A 617 -28.85 8.51 18.27
CA ILE A 617 -29.98 7.71 17.80
C ILE A 617 -31.15 7.96 18.76
N VAL A 618 -32.24 8.53 18.24
CA VAL A 618 -33.43 8.90 19.03
C VAL A 618 -34.05 7.67 19.72
N ALA A 619 -34.25 6.58 18.96
CA ALA A 619 -34.63 5.27 19.45
C ALA A 619 -34.14 4.17 18.49
N VAL A 620 -33.84 2.99 19.01
CA VAL A 620 -33.52 1.78 18.25
C VAL A 620 -34.27 0.59 18.83
N SER A 621 -34.79 -0.30 17.99
CA SER A 621 -35.56 -1.48 18.42
C SER A 621 -35.22 -2.72 17.58
N PRO A 622 -35.58 -3.93 18.03
CA PRO A 622 -35.40 -5.15 17.24
C PRO A 622 -36.11 -5.15 15.87
N THR A 623 -37.13 -4.30 15.70
CA THR A 623 -37.88 -4.13 14.44
C THR A 623 -37.48 -2.89 13.65
N GLN A 624 -36.67 -2.01 14.22
CA GLN A 624 -36.21 -0.76 13.59
C GLN A 624 -34.73 -0.52 13.94
N PRO A 625 -33.79 -0.97 13.09
CA PRO A 625 -32.36 -0.82 13.30
C PRO A 625 -31.92 0.65 13.36
N GLY A 626 -30.94 0.96 14.20
CA GLY A 626 -30.36 2.28 14.28
C GLY A 626 -29.41 2.51 13.11
N ILE A 627 -29.62 3.56 12.32
CA ILE A 627 -28.77 3.88 11.16
C ILE A 627 -28.03 5.18 11.43
N ILE A 628 -26.71 5.16 11.26
CA ILE A 628 -25.83 6.31 11.35
C ILE A 628 -25.05 6.41 10.05
N ASN A 629 -25.06 7.59 9.43
CA ASN A 629 -24.17 7.93 8.33
C ASN A 629 -22.99 8.74 8.90
N VAL A 630 -21.77 8.36 8.54
CA VAL A 630 -20.55 9.02 8.99
C VAL A 630 -19.97 9.82 7.83
N ASN A 631 -19.97 11.14 7.99
CA ASN A 631 -19.59 12.12 6.97
C ASN A 631 -18.35 12.88 7.44
N ASP A 632 -17.21 12.20 7.51
CA ASP A 632 -15.91 12.78 7.90
C ASP A 632 -14.87 12.46 6.81
N ALA A 633 -14.12 13.48 6.38
CA ALA A 633 -13.17 13.35 5.27
C ALA A 633 -11.94 12.48 5.62
N GLN A 634 -11.67 12.26 6.90
CA GLN A 634 -10.52 11.53 7.41
C GLN A 634 -10.86 10.09 7.84
N ILE A 635 -12.15 9.76 8.01
CA ILE A 635 -12.67 8.44 8.41
C ILE A 635 -13.41 7.80 7.23
N TYR A 636 -12.93 6.66 6.74
CA TYR A 636 -13.48 5.97 5.57
C TYR A 636 -14.53 4.90 5.90
N LEU A 637 -15.09 4.94 7.11
CA LEU A 637 -16.36 4.31 7.46
C LEU A 637 -17.49 5.27 7.05
N THR A 638 -18.51 4.77 6.34
CA THR A 638 -19.57 5.61 5.76
C THR A 638 -20.94 5.40 6.39
N LYS A 639 -21.23 4.19 6.91
CA LYS A 639 -22.52 3.88 7.55
C LYS A 639 -22.37 2.80 8.62
N ILE A 640 -23.12 2.91 9.70
CA ILE A 640 -23.32 1.86 10.71
C ILE A 640 -24.82 1.55 10.78
N THR A 641 -25.17 0.27 10.70
CA THR A 641 -26.51 -0.24 11.02
C THR A 641 -26.41 -1.08 12.29
N LEU A 642 -27.04 -0.65 13.37
CA LEU A 642 -27.06 -1.34 14.68
C LEU A 642 -28.39 -2.08 14.89
N ASN A 643 -28.31 -3.39 15.15
CA ASN A 643 -29.43 -4.23 15.57
C ASN A 643 -29.31 -4.53 17.08
N VAL A 644 -30.41 -4.37 17.82
CA VAL A 644 -30.48 -4.61 19.27
C VAL A 644 -31.45 -5.75 19.61
N LEU A 645 -31.27 -6.37 20.77
CA LEU A 645 -32.16 -7.44 21.29
C LEU A 645 -33.41 -6.86 21.99
N GLU A 646 -33.24 -5.72 22.65
CA GLU A 646 -34.27 -4.97 23.39
C GLU A 646 -34.22 -3.48 23.00
N SER A 647 -35.38 -2.82 23.02
CA SER A 647 -35.50 -1.43 22.58
C SER A 647 -34.75 -0.45 23.48
N VAL A 648 -33.93 0.43 22.89
CA VAL A 648 -33.19 1.48 23.59
C VAL A 648 -33.71 2.86 23.16
N GLN A 649 -33.95 3.73 24.13
CA GLN A 649 -34.22 5.15 23.92
C GLN A 649 -32.95 5.96 24.21
N SER A 650 -32.69 7.01 23.42
CA SER A 650 -31.55 7.92 23.63
C SER A 650 -30.19 7.23 23.66
N ALA A 651 -29.84 6.54 22.58
CA ALA A 651 -28.49 6.01 22.36
C ALA A 651 -27.61 7.03 21.62
N SER A 652 -26.29 6.92 21.76
CA SER A 652 -25.35 7.57 20.84
C SER A 652 -24.23 6.61 20.43
N ILE A 653 -23.67 6.86 19.25
CA ILE A 653 -22.46 6.19 18.76
C ILE A 653 -21.41 7.25 18.47
N SER A 654 -20.18 6.99 18.87
CA SER A 654 -19.01 7.79 18.48
C SER A 654 -18.03 6.94 17.68
N VAL A 655 -17.56 7.47 16.56
CA VAL A 655 -16.47 6.89 15.77
C VAL A 655 -15.25 7.79 15.90
N THR A 656 -14.16 7.25 16.42
CA THR A 656 -12.88 7.95 16.59
C THR A 656 -11.85 7.33 15.65
N LYS A 657 -11.14 8.14 14.89
CA LYS A 657 -9.99 7.68 14.10
C LYS A 657 -8.84 7.28 15.05
N VAL A 658 -8.30 6.08 14.89
CA VAL A 658 -7.20 5.56 15.71
C VAL A 658 -6.08 5.10 14.79
N ASN A 659 -4.81 5.36 15.15
CA ASN A 659 -3.67 4.74 14.46
C ASN A 659 -3.14 3.54 15.25
N VAL A 660 -3.55 2.33 14.86
CA VAL A 660 -3.12 1.08 15.53
C VAL A 660 -1.64 0.73 15.29
N LEU A 661 -0.93 1.46 14.43
CA LEU A 661 0.50 1.26 14.18
C LEU A 661 1.40 2.01 15.18
N ASP A 662 0.89 3.09 15.77
CA ASP A 662 1.57 3.95 16.75
C ASP A 662 1.30 3.47 18.19
N ASP A 663 0.15 2.84 18.43
CA ASP A 663 -0.18 2.22 19.71
C ASP A 663 0.46 0.82 19.84
N ALA A 664 1.46 0.71 20.72
CA ALA A 664 2.20 -0.52 20.97
C ALA A 664 1.32 -1.69 21.45
N ASN A 665 0.21 -1.43 22.16
CA ASN A 665 -0.72 -2.47 22.59
C ASN A 665 -1.60 -2.93 21.43
N LEU A 666 -2.17 -2.01 20.64
CA LEU A 666 -3.06 -2.33 19.51
C LEU A 666 -2.32 -3.02 18.35
N LYS A 667 -1.02 -2.73 18.20
CA LYS A 667 -0.12 -3.36 17.23
C LYS A 667 0.10 -4.86 17.44
N ILE A 668 -0.02 -5.34 18.68
CA ILE A 668 0.12 -6.77 19.00
C ILE A 668 -0.99 -7.57 18.30
N GLY A 669 -0.60 -8.69 17.67
CA GLY A 669 -1.52 -9.61 17.01
C GLY A 669 -2.20 -9.09 15.73
N LEU A 670 -1.74 -7.96 15.16
CA LEU A 670 -2.25 -7.47 13.87
C LEU A 670 -2.06 -8.54 12.77
N PRO A 671 -3.04 -8.69 11.86
CA PRO A 671 -2.97 -9.68 10.78
C PRO A 671 -1.86 -9.37 9.79
N SER A 672 -1.25 -10.41 9.21
CA SER A 672 -0.37 -10.26 8.05
C SER A 672 -1.15 -9.78 6.82
N GLY A 673 -0.78 -8.61 6.31
CA GLY A 673 -1.42 -7.92 5.19
C GLY A 673 -1.01 -6.45 5.13
N GLN A 674 -1.59 -5.72 4.17
CA GLN A 674 -1.41 -4.29 4.01
C GLN A 674 -2.49 -3.55 4.79
N PHE A 675 -2.07 -2.75 5.77
CA PHE A 675 -2.96 -1.91 6.58
C PHE A 675 -3.46 -0.71 5.76
N TYR A 676 -4.76 -0.40 5.88
CA TYR A 676 -5.36 0.76 5.21
C TYR A 676 -5.75 1.87 6.19
N GLN A 677 -6.62 1.57 7.16
CA GLN A 677 -7.09 2.53 8.16
C GLN A 677 -7.71 1.80 9.36
N SER A 678 -7.69 2.43 10.54
CA SER A 678 -8.37 1.93 11.75
C SER A 678 -9.21 3.01 12.44
N PHE A 679 -10.20 2.55 13.20
CA PHE A 679 -11.13 3.38 13.95
C PHE A 679 -11.69 2.61 15.15
N ARG A 680 -12.04 3.33 16.22
CA ARG A 680 -12.76 2.80 17.37
C ARG A 680 -14.21 3.26 17.31
N ILE A 681 -15.13 2.34 17.57
CA ILE A 681 -16.56 2.63 17.68
C ILE A 681 -16.95 2.39 19.14
N ASN A 682 -17.51 3.41 19.79
CA ASN A 682 -18.06 3.31 21.13
C ASN A 682 -19.57 3.62 21.10
N THR A 683 -20.31 3.13 22.09
CA THR A 683 -21.73 3.42 22.31
C THR A 683 -21.94 4.08 23.66
N SER A 684 -22.95 4.93 23.77
CA SER A 684 -23.54 5.37 25.03
C SER A 684 -25.04 5.07 25.01
N GLY A 685 -25.60 4.72 26.16
CA GLY A 685 -27.01 4.31 26.31
C GLY A 685 -27.35 2.89 25.82
N VAL A 686 -26.45 2.20 25.10
CA VAL A 686 -26.62 0.80 24.67
C VAL A 686 -25.64 -0.10 25.44
N ASP A 687 -26.16 -1.11 26.14
CA ASP A 687 -25.31 -2.14 26.75
C ASP A 687 -24.74 -3.06 25.65
N HIS A 688 -23.48 -3.49 25.81
CA HIS A 688 -22.83 -4.42 24.87
C HIS A 688 -23.57 -5.76 24.76
N SER A 689 -24.20 -6.23 25.84
CA SER A 689 -25.05 -7.44 25.86
C SER A 689 -26.36 -7.29 25.07
N ASN A 690 -26.81 -6.05 24.82
CA ASN A 690 -28.00 -5.77 24.02
C ASN A 690 -27.70 -5.67 22.52
N ILE A 691 -26.44 -5.67 22.09
CA ILE A 691 -26.09 -5.63 20.66
C ILE A 691 -26.29 -7.02 20.05
N ALA A 692 -27.32 -7.17 19.20
CA ALA A 692 -27.58 -8.43 18.49
C ALA A 692 -26.54 -8.67 17.38
N ASN A 693 -26.21 -7.59 16.66
CA ASN A 693 -25.08 -7.44 15.73
C ASN A 693 -25.11 -6.01 15.17
N ALA A 694 -24.06 -5.63 14.43
CA ALA A 694 -24.07 -4.43 13.61
C ALA A 694 -23.41 -4.70 12.24
N THR A 695 -23.82 -3.93 11.23
CA THR A 695 -23.16 -3.90 9.92
C THR A 695 -22.41 -2.59 9.78
N ILE A 696 -21.11 -2.66 9.47
CA ILE A 696 -20.24 -1.52 9.22
C ILE A 696 -20.00 -1.43 7.71
N GLN A 697 -20.43 -0.33 7.10
CA GLN A 697 -20.09 0.02 5.72
C GLN A 697 -18.84 0.91 5.71
N PHE A 698 -17.86 0.56 4.88
CA PHE A 698 -16.63 1.33 4.71
C PHE A 698 -16.20 1.33 3.24
N LYS A 699 -15.30 2.25 2.90
CA LYS A 699 -14.78 2.44 1.54
C LYS A 699 -13.26 2.31 1.47
N VAL A 700 -12.74 1.77 0.36
CA VAL A 700 -11.31 1.60 0.08
C VAL A 700 -11.00 2.21 -1.28
N ASN A 701 -9.99 3.09 -1.33
CA ASN A 701 -9.60 3.78 -2.56
C ASN A 701 -9.06 2.77 -3.59
N LYS A 702 -9.51 2.91 -4.84
CA LYS A 702 -9.18 2.00 -5.94
C LYS A 702 -7.67 1.97 -6.24
N LEU A 703 -7.03 3.13 -6.32
CA LEU A 703 -5.59 3.24 -6.58
C LEU A 703 -4.77 2.60 -5.46
N TRP A 704 -5.18 2.77 -4.20
CA TRP A 704 -4.52 2.11 -3.07
C TRP A 704 -4.57 0.58 -3.21
N LEU A 705 -5.74 0.01 -3.56
CA LEU A 705 -5.89 -1.43 -3.71
C LEU A 705 -5.09 -1.97 -4.91
N THR A 706 -5.10 -1.25 -6.04
CA THR A 706 -4.27 -1.55 -7.21
C THR A 706 -2.77 -1.52 -6.88
N TYR A 707 -2.31 -0.55 -6.08
CA TYR A 707 -0.91 -0.46 -5.64
C TYR A 707 -0.48 -1.66 -4.79
N GLN A 708 -1.39 -2.27 -4.00
CA GLN A 708 -1.09 -3.51 -3.28
C GLN A 708 -1.07 -4.76 -4.19
N ASN A 709 -1.19 -4.59 -5.52
CA ASN A 709 -1.49 -5.64 -6.50
C ASN A 709 -2.73 -6.46 -6.09
N GLY A 710 -3.75 -5.75 -5.56
CA GLY A 710 -4.87 -6.33 -4.86
C GLY A 710 -6.16 -6.43 -5.65
N THR A 711 -7.05 -7.29 -5.18
CA THR A 711 -8.43 -7.43 -5.66
C THR A 711 -9.41 -7.20 -4.51
N ILE A 712 -10.66 -6.88 -4.83
CA ILE A 712 -11.72 -6.64 -3.83
C ILE A 712 -11.90 -7.82 -2.85
N ASN A 713 -11.58 -9.04 -3.28
CA ASN A 713 -11.68 -10.25 -2.45
C ASN A 713 -10.65 -10.31 -1.30
N GLY A 714 -9.54 -9.58 -1.40
CA GLY A 714 -8.53 -9.53 -0.34
C GLY A 714 -8.86 -8.53 0.79
N VAL A 715 -9.86 -7.66 0.58
CA VAL A 715 -10.23 -6.60 1.54
C VAL A 715 -11.09 -7.18 2.66
N ASN A 716 -10.67 -6.98 3.91
CA ASN A 716 -11.35 -7.49 5.10
C ASN A 716 -11.30 -6.46 6.23
N LEU A 717 -12.39 -6.35 6.99
CA LEU A 717 -12.41 -5.63 8.26
C LEU A 717 -12.05 -6.59 9.40
N TYR A 718 -11.12 -6.18 10.26
CA TYR A 718 -10.76 -6.90 11.48
C TYR A 718 -11.32 -6.17 12.69
N ARG A 719 -11.74 -6.93 13.71
CA ARG A 719 -12.11 -6.43 15.03
C ARG A 719 -11.19 -7.02 16.09
N ARG A 720 -10.73 -6.18 17.00
CA ARG A 720 -10.13 -6.58 18.28
C ARG A 720 -11.05 -6.09 19.39
N THR A 721 -11.18 -6.85 20.47
CA THR A 721 -11.95 -6.43 21.66
C THR A 721 -11.04 -5.76 22.67
N ASP A 722 -11.58 -4.84 23.47
CA ASP A 722 -10.86 -4.13 24.54
C ASP A 722 -10.22 -5.08 25.58
N THR A 723 -10.71 -6.32 25.67
CA THR A 723 -10.23 -7.38 26.56
C THR A 723 -9.26 -8.40 25.92
N SER A 724 -8.94 -8.26 24.64
CA SER A 724 -8.15 -9.26 23.88
C SER A 724 -6.93 -8.62 23.20
N SER A 725 -5.85 -9.40 23.10
CA SER A 725 -4.66 -9.05 22.30
C SER A 725 -4.68 -9.65 20.89
N GLN A 726 -5.81 -10.17 20.44
CA GLN A 726 -5.97 -10.86 19.15
C GLN A 726 -6.98 -10.15 18.24
N TRP A 727 -6.65 -10.04 16.95
CA TRP A 727 -7.50 -9.48 15.91
C TRP A 727 -8.27 -10.58 15.17
N SER A 728 -9.60 -10.46 15.09
CA SER A 728 -10.49 -11.41 14.42
C SER A 728 -10.99 -10.84 13.09
N SER A 729 -10.90 -11.60 12.00
CA SER A 729 -11.47 -11.20 10.70
C SER A 729 -12.99 -11.25 10.76
N LEU A 730 -13.66 -10.24 10.20
CA LEU A 730 -15.11 -10.20 10.06
C LEU A 730 -15.52 -10.62 8.64
N THR A 731 -16.69 -11.23 8.51
CA THR A 731 -17.31 -11.51 7.21
C THR A 731 -17.52 -10.19 6.48
N THR A 732 -16.81 -10.00 5.37
CA THR A 732 -16.74 -8.76 4.60
C THR A 732 -17.22 -9.04 3.17
N THR A 733 -18.16 -8.24 2.67
CA THR A 733 -18.73 -8.38 1.32
C THR A 733 -18.67 -7.07 0.57
N PHE A 734 -18.24 -7.10 -0.70
CA PHE A 734 -18.36 -5.98 -1.62
C PHE A 734 -19.84 -5.59 -1.83
N GLU A 735 -20.13 -4.29 -1.88
CA GLU A 735 -21.46 -3.74 -2.13
C GLU A 735 -21.55 -3.08 -3.51
N LYS A 736 -20.65 -2.12 -3.78
CA LYS A 736 -20.67 -1.26 -4.97
C LYS A 736 -19.34 -0.55 -5.14
N GLU A 737 -19.19 0.16 -6.25
CA GLU A 737 -18.07 1.06 -6.50
C GLU A 737 -18.54 2.40 -7.08
N ASP A 738 -17.69 3.42 -6.98
CA ASP A 738 -17.78 4.65 -7.77
C ASP A 738 -16.46 4.88 -8.54
N ASN A 739 -16.17 6.10 -9.00
CA ASN A 739 -14.96 6.38 -9.77
C ASN A 739 -13.66 6.25 -8.94
N GLU A 740 -13.72 6.37 -7.61
CA GLU A 740 -12.55 6.50 -6.74
C GLU A 740 -12.47 5.38 -5.67
N PHE A 741 -13.61 4.84 -5.23
CA PHE A 741 -13.68 3.89 -4.12
C PHE A 741 -14.46 2.60 -4.45
N TYR A 742 -14.02 1.50 -3.82
CA TYR A 742 -14.81 0.29 -3.59
C TYR A 742 -15.50 0.38 -2.22
N TYR A 743 -16.76 -0.01 -2.12
CA TYR A 743 -17.56 -0.03 -0.88
C TYR A 743 -17.81 -1.45 -0.42
N PHE A 744 -17.67 -1.68 0.89
CA PHE A 744 -17.80 -2.98 1.54
C PHE A 744 -18.71 -2.88 2.76
N ASN A 745 -19.39 -3.98 3.09
CA ASN A 745 -20.07 -4.18 4.37
C ASN A 745 -19.37 -5.30 5.15
N SER A 746 -19.19 -5.10 6.46
CA SER A 746 -18.77 -6.17 7.38
C SER A 746 -19.76 -6.35 8.52
N LEU A 747 -20.12 -7.61 8.78
CA LEU A 747 -20.97 -7.98 9.93
C LEU A 747 -20.11 -8.13 11.18
N THR A 748 -20.50 -7.50 12.28
CA THR A 748 -19.82 -7.58 13.57
C THR A 748 -20.76 -7.94 14.72
N PRO A 749 -20.34 -8.76 15.71
CA PRO A 749 -21.17 -9.06 16.87
C PRO A 749 -21.22 -7.91 17.90
N GLY A 750 -20.43 -6.84 17.72
CA GLY A 750 -20.45 -5.67 18.62
C GLY A 750 -19.35 -4.67 18.30
N PHE A 751 -19.32 -3.55 19.02
CA PHE A 751 -18.32 -2.49 18.81
C PHE A 751 -17.06 -2.68 19.67
N SER A 752 -16.00 -1.93 19.33
CA SER A 752 -14.65 -1.86 19.95
C SER A 752 -13.71 -1.25 18.87
N THR A 753 -12.47 -1.72 18.71
CA THR A 753 -11.49 -1.23 17.75
C THR A 753 -11.46 -2.08 16.48
N PHE A 754 -11.44 -1.43 15.32
CA PHE A 754 -11.49 -2.03 14.01
C PHE A 754 -10.33 -1.57 13.11
N ALA A 755 -9.91 -2.42 12.18
CA ALA A 755 -8.89 -2.10 11.18
C ALA A 755 -9.22 -2.72 9.82
N ILE A 756 -9.15 -1.91 8.76
CA ILE A 756 -9.28 -2.33 7.37
C ILE A 756 -7.92 -2.82 6.88
N PHE A 757 -7.89 -4.03 6.33
CA PHE A 757 -6.70 -4.65 5.76
C PHE A 757 -6.98 -5.23 4.38
N PHE A 758 -5.95 -5.22 3.53
CA PHE A 758 -5.87 -6.07 2.35
C PHE A 758 -4.90 -7.24 2.61
N ARG A 759 -5.30 -8.48 2.31
CA ARG A 759 -4.39 -9.62 2.28
C ARG A 759 -4.04 -10.04 0.86
N THR A 760 -2.75 -10.21 0.61
CA THR A 760 -2.24 -10.86 -0.60
C THR A 760 -2.58 -12.35 -0.58
N CYS A 761 -3.64 -12.77 -1.27
CA CYS A 761 -3.86 -14.18 -1.58
C CYS A 761 -2.73 -14.70 -2.48
N GLN A 762 -2.00 -15.73 -2.04
CA GLN A 762 -1.25 -16.62 -2.92
C GLN A 762 -1.87 -18.02 -2.87
N GLY A 763 -2.21 -18.58 -4.03
CA GLY A 763 -2.71 -19.95 -4.14
C GLY A 763 -4.22 -20.13 -3.95
N ILE A 764 -4.62 -21.39 -3.74
CA ILE A 764 -5.98 -21.93 -3.86
C ILE A 764 -6.96 -21.38 -2.78
N GLU A 765 -6.46 -20.74 -1.72
CA GLU A 765 -7.30 -20.22 -0.64
C GLU A 765 -8.29 -19.12 -1.08
N CYS A 766 -8.02 -18.42 -2.19
CA CYS A 766 -8.88 -17.35 -2.68
C CYS A 766 -10.11 -17.82 -3.49
N THR A 767 -10.27 -19.13 -3.78
CA THR A 767 -11.46 -19.69 -4.44
C THR A 767 -12.40 -20.48 -3.52
N LEU A 768 -12.06 -20.59 -2.23
CA LEU A 768 -12.87 -21.28 -1.22
C LEU A 768 -13.11 -20.41 0.02
N GLY A 769 -13.88 -19.33 -0.17
CA GLY A 769 -14.50 -18.63 0.95
C GLY A 769 -15.37 -19.60 1.77
N ASN A 770 -15.10 -19.69 3.07
CA ASN A 770 -15.70 -20.62 4.05
C ASN A 770 -15.45 -22.13 3.83
N LEU A 771 -14.30 -22.63 4.29
CA LEU A 771 -14.15 -24.06 4.63
C LEU A 771 -13.36 -24.40 5.90
N SER A 772 -12.96 -23.40 6.70
CA SER A 772 -12.29 -23.61 8.00
C SER A 772 -13.13 -24.32 9.07
N SER A 773 -14.41 -24.61 8.80
CA SER A 773 -15.31 -25.39 9.67
C SER A 773 -15.58 -26.83 9.18
N ILE A 774 -15.11 -27.25 7.99
CA ILE A 774 -15.53 -28.51 7.35
C ILE A 774 -14.42 -29.56 7.24
N TYR A 775 -13.15 -29.22 7.47
CA TYR A 775 -12.03 -30.18 7.46
C TYR A 775 -12.24 -31.46 8.30
N PRO A 776 -12.75 -31.43 9.56
CA PRO A 776 -13.06 -32.67 10.28
C PRO A 776 -14.23 -33.44 9.64
N PHE A 777 -15.24 -32.75 9.11
CA PHE A 777 -16.41 -33.39 8.50
C PHE A 777 -16.11 -34.03 7.14
N MET A 778 -15.21 -33.47 6.33
CA MET A 778 -14.86 -34.04 5.03
C MET A 778 -14.03 -35.32 5.19
N ILE A 779 -13.12 -35.38 6.17
CA ILE A 779 -12.40 -36.61 6.53
C ILE A 779 -13.38 -37.67 7.05
N ILE A 780 -14.32 -37.30 7.93
CA ILE A 780 -15.37 -38.21 8.41
C ILE A 780 -16.24 -38.71 7.25
N ALA A 781 -16.64 -37.86 6.31
CA ALA A 781 -17.42 -38.24 5.13
C ALA A 781 -16.65 -39.19 4.21
N ILE A 782 -15.36 -38.96 3.97
CA ILE A 782 -14.49 -39.84 3.17
C ILE A 782 -14.31 -41.19 3.87
N VAL A 783 -14.08 -41.22 5.19
CA VAL A 783 -13.99 -42.45 5.98
C VAL A 783 -15.32 -43.22 5.95
N ILE A 784 -16.46 -42.54 6.09
CA ILE A 784 -17.79 -43.15 5.96
C ILE A 784 -18.00 -43.72 4.54
N LEU A 785 -17.61 -42.99 3.49
CA LEU A 785 -17.74 -43.46 2.11
C LEU A 785 -16.87 -44.71 1.85
N ILE A 786 -15.63 -44.71 2.35
CA ILE A 786 -14.71 -45.86 2.28
C ILE A 786 -15.29 -47.05 3.06
N MET A 787 -15.83 -46.83 4.26
CA MET A 787 -16.47 -47.89 5.06
C MET A 787 -17.72 -48.46 4.37
N ILE A 788 -18.54 -47.62 3.73
CA ILE A 788 -19.70 -48.06 2.93
C ILE A 788 -19.25 -48.88 1.71
N VAL A 789 -18.22 -48.46 0.99
CA VAL A 789 -17.66 -49.19 -0.16
C VAL A 789 -17.08 -50.54 0.28
N ILE A 790 -16.32 -50.58 1.37
CA ILE A 790 -15.79 -51.82 1.97
C ILE A 790 -16.97 -52.73 2.37
N PHE A 791 -18.00 -52.21 3.03
CA PHE A 791 -19.17 -52.98 3.44
C PHE A 791 -19.93 -53.58 2.23
N ILE A 792 -20.10 -52.82 1.14
CA ILE A 792 -20.73 -53.30 -0.10
C ILE A 792 -19.89 -54.40 -0.77
N ILE A 793 -18.56 -54.25 -0.79
CA ILE A 793 -17.62 -55.25 -1.34
C ILE A 793 -17.66 -56.54 -0.49
N VAL A 794 -17.55 -56.43 0.83
CA VAL A 794 -17.62 -57.57 1.77
C VAL A 794 -18.97 -58.27 1.66
N ARG A 795 -20.09 -57.52 1.60
CA ARG A 795 -21.43 -58.08 1.41
C ARG A 795 -21.57 -58.83 0.08
N LYS A 796 -21.00 -58.30 -1.03
CA LYS A 796 -20.95 -59.01 -2.32
C LYS A 796 -20.11 -60.30 -2.26
N ILE A 797 -18.96 -60.28 -1.58
CA ILE A 797 -18.09 -61.47 -1.41
C ILE A 797 -18.77 -62.54 -0.55
N ILE A 798 -19.47 -62.16 0.52
CA ILE A 798 -20.22 -63.10 1.37
C ILE A 798 -21.40 -63.71 0.60
N ILE A 799 -22.15 -62.91 -0.19
CA ILE A 799 -23.25 -63.40 -1.02
C ILE A 799 -22.73 -64.34 -2.12
N SER A 800 -21.55 -64.08 -2.71
CA SER A 800 -20.91 -64.98 -3.69
C SER A 800 -20.16 -66.18 -3.07
N ARG A 801 -20.34 -66.43 -1.76
CA ARG A 801 -19.90 -67.65 -1.07
C ARG A 801 -21.09 -68.45 -0.50
N LYS A 802 -22.32 -67.93 -0.59
CA LYS A 802 -23.58 -68.62 -0.24
C LYS A 802 -24.40 -69.04 -1.48
N LYS A 803 -23.89 -68.77 -2.67
CA LYS A 803 -24.23 -69.42 -3.96
C LYS A 803 -22.96 -70.08 -4.48
#